data_AF-A0A971K4A6-F1
#
_entry.id   AF-A0A971K4A6-F1
#
_cell.length_a   1.000
_cell.length_b   1.000
_cell.length_c   1.000
_cell.angle_alpha   90.00
_cell.angle_beta   90.00
_cell.angle_gamma   90.00
#
_symmetry.space_group_name_H-M   'P 1'
#
loop_
_entity.id
_entity.type
_entity.pdbx_description
1 polymer ?
#
loop_
_entity_poly.entity_id
_entity_poly.type
_entity_poly.pdbx_seq_one_letter_code
_entity_poly.pdbx_strand_id
1 'polypeptide(L)'
;MGSYFEKELAISGYTKDPAIVMKTIANRYIGHNPPFGASYYAYQKTGIRQDDNYRFVFNFHEIYPDSPLESNVYAWAKLWSDDDMAMSFEIRCFGPVIIYCNGERVFKPNIYYERTSDASAGFTVNLKRGWNSIVLRFIRTNTGCGGLLGAVSSRHRPLSFIVPSSDREGQKGWIYTSPLRTPIEKLPETGMSENETGVKWFPEKDWTDAEKSYGQMRRMYSICKDCFSFGWTKLSAEKTGDYTIKGTHDGSIRIYLDNQQIYHSSGSGEFNFKTAIKYGEHNILVKNECGNGEWGFSLTCMDGDTVIPLLNPINAVGVNETWLYAGPFDGSADIGPPGVYSLDMPFNGTGEKVYWRLDKPETVIRPYNANKLFGQWNYPLGVTLYGLIEAGRLLRDQDIINYVVKHLELSIKFFQYSMWDKEQYGAASMHNLLTTISTLDDCGSFGSLMLEASPELINSVYTIIADYIANFIENVLERMPDGAVCRANPNFPLMDRTIWADDLYMCIPFLCRYYKMTGDPRYIDDAAKQLVLFHKYLFRPDRKILSHVYDIKHERPTEVSWGRGNGWAAFSYTELLAFLPYEHPLREEIIRNFNVLCEGYIELQDETGMWHQVLNDHESYPEASCTSMFACAFARGVRNGWLIGPEKYIKSVKKAWEALCDQVIDREGNIYGICRGSGFSFSADYYKNDLGWVLNDTHGIGIVLLAGVEYMKLNKKYQRLNDIDNVKL
;
A
#
# COMPACT_ATOMS: atom_id res chain seq x y z
N MET A 1 -33.98 16.81 -0.61
CA MET A 1 -33.23 15.84 0.21
C MET A 1 -32.22 16.63 1.02
N GLY A 2 -32.17 16.40 2.33
CA GLY A 2 -31.48 17.25 3.29
C GLY A 2 -30.00 16.91 3.46
N SER A 3 -29.26 17.85 4.07
CA SER A 3 -27.89 17.73 4.55
C SER A 3 -27.56 16.34 5.13
N TYR A 4 -26.32 15.87 4.95
CA TYR A 4 -25.86 14.57 5.45
C TYR A 4 -25.84 14.47 6.99
N PHE A 5 -25.94 15.62 7.66
CA PHE A 5 -25.96 15.78 9.11
C PHE A 5 -26.87 16.95 9.49
N GLU A 6 -27.19 17.07 10.79
CA GLU A 6 -27.96 18.19 11.33
C GLU A 6 -27.27 19.54 11.07
N LYS A 7 -28.03 20.59 10.72
CA LYS A 7 -27.49 21.87 10.24
C LYS A 7 -26.55 22.54 11.25
N GLU A 8 -26.77 22.32 12.55
CA GLU A 8 -25.98 22.81 13.66
C GLU A 8 -24.55 22.21 13.69
N LEU A 9 -24.34 21.09 12.98
CA LEU A 9 -23.04 20.46 12.80
C LEU A 9 -22.30 20.98 11.57
N ALA A 10 -22.95 21.71 10.65
CA ALA A 10 -22.32 22.23 9.44
C ALA A 10 -21.16 23.17 9.77
N ILE A 11 -20.02 23.01 9.09
CA ILE A 11 -18.84 23.86 9.34
C ILE A 11 -19.12 25.33 9.03
N SER A 12 -20.04 25.60 8.09
CA SER A 12 -20.45 26.96 7.71
C SER A 12 -21.12 27.75 8.83
N GLY A 13 -21.69 27.07 9.83
CA GLY A 13 -22.22 27.69 11.06
C GLY A 13 -21.12 28.22 11.99
N TYR A 14 -19.89 27.74 11.83
CA TYR A 14 -18.75 28.06 12.70
C TYR A 14 -17.72 28.94 11.99
N THR A 15 -17.54 28.78 10.68
CA THR A 15 -16.62 29.59 9.89
C THR A 15 -17.06 29.70 8.44
N LYS A 16 -16.81 30.87 7.83
CA LYS A 16 -16.91 31.08 6.37
C LYS A 16 -15.54 31.23 5.72
N ASP A 17 -14.46 31.14 6.50
CA ASP A 17 -13.09 31.24 6.00
C ASP A 17 -12.65 29.89 5.41
N PRO A 18 -12.44 29.80 4.08
CA PRO A 18 -12.01 28.57 3.44
C PRO A 18 -10.68 28.04 3.99
N ALA A 19 -9.80 28.92 4.50
CA ALA A 19 -8.54 28.51 5.10
C ALA A 19 -8.74 27.70 6.38
N ILE A 20 -9.67 28.13 7.24
CA ILE A 20 -10.03 27.41 8.46
C ILE A 20 -10.71 26.09 8.12
N VAL A 21 -11.60 26.07 7.12
CA VAL A 21 -12.27 24.84 6.64
C VAL A 21 -11.23 23.80 6.20
N MET A 22 -10.31 24.17 5.30
CA MET A 22 -9.28 23.25 4.80
C MET A 22 -8.34 22.77 5.90
N LYS A 23 -7.93 23.65 6.82
CA LYS A 23 -7.08 23.27 7.95
C LYS A 23 -7.79 22.28 8.89
N THR A 24 -9.09 22.45 9.10
CA THR A 24 -9.90 21.53 9.91
C THR A 24 -9.95 20.14 9.29
N ILE A 25 -10.22 20.04 7.98
CA ILE A 25 -10.21 18.78 7.23
C ILE A 25 -8.82 18.13 7.26
N ALA A 26 -7.75 18.89 7.01
CA ALA A 26 -6.40 18.36 6.99
C ALA A 26 -5.98 17.80 8.35
N ASN A 27 -6.21 18.55 9.43
CA ASN A 27 -5.90 18.12 10.78
C ASN A 27 -6.72 16.91 11.22
N ARG A 28 -7.99 16.83 10.81
CA ARG A 28 -8.85 15.65 11.01
C ARG A 28 -8.21 14.41 10.39
N TYR A 29 -7.81 14.49 9.13
CA TYR A 29 -7.18 13.37 8.42
C TYR A 29 -5.86 12.95 9.05
N ILE A 30 -4.97 13.91 9.34
CA ILE A 30 -3.66 13.66 9.95
C ILE A 30 -3.81 13.03 11.34
N GLY A 31 -4.71 13.57 12.18
CA GLY A 31 -4.94 13.06 13.53
C GLY A 31 -5.49 11.63 13.56
N HIS A 32 -6.20 11.21 12.51
CA HIS A 32 -6.70 9.85 12.36
C HIS A 32 -5.72 8.87 11.71
N ASN A 33 -4.62 9.35 11.15
CA ASN A 33 -3.66 8.54 10.41
C ASN A 33 -2.23 8.88 10.86
N PRO A 34 -1.85 8.58 12.11
CA PRO A 34 -0.54 8.93 12.64
C PRO A 34 0.62 8.31 11.84
N PRO A 35 1.78 8.99 11.74
CA PRO A 35 2.87 8.59 10.86
C PRO A 35 3.79 7.53 11.49
N PHE A 36 3.28 6.32 11.74
CA PHE A 36 4.13 5.24 12.27
C PHE A 36 5.01 4.62 11.19
N GLY A 37 6.20 4.15 11.58
CA GLY A 37 7.14 3.47 10.68
C GLY A 37 6.71 2.04 10.30
N ALA A 38 7.55 1.38 9.52
CA ALA A 38 7.37 -0.05 9.22
C ALA A 38 7.53 -0.90 10.49
N SER A 39 6.78 -1.99 10.56
CA SER A 39 6.92 -3.04 11.58
C SER A 39 7.69 -4.22 10.99
N TYR A 40 8.49 -4.90 11.80
CA TYR A 40 9.35 -5.99 11.34
C TYR A 40 8.91 -7.30 11.98
N TYR A 41 8.80 -8.35 11.17
CA TYR A 41 8.30 -9.64 11.62
C TYR A 41 9.25 -10.76 11.23
N ALA A 42 9.37 -11.76 12.11
CA ALA A 42 9.96 -13.03 11.74
C ALA A 42 9.10 -13.75 10.69
N TYR A 43 9.76 -14.33 9.70
CA TYR A 43 9.14 -15.07 8.61
C TYR A 43 9.95 -16.33 8.27
N GLN A 44 9.26 -17.46 8.13
CA GLN A 44 9.85 -18.77 7.82
C GLN A 44 9.89 -19.00 6.31
N LYS A 45 11.09 -19.11 5.73
CA LYS A 45 11.28 -19.28 4.27
C LYS A 45 10.66 -20.56 3.71
N THR A 46 10.59 -21.60 4.53
CA THR A 46 10.07 -22.94 4.20
C THR A 46 8.59 -23.12 4.62
N GLY A 47 7.94 -22.04 5.07
CA GLY A 47 6.52 -22.02 5.39
C GLY A 47 5.62 -21.95 4.15
N ILE A 48 4.32 -21.77 4.40
CA ILE A 48 3.32 -21.55 3.34
C ILE A 48 3.56 -20.18 2.70
N ARG A 49 3.92 -20.17 1.42
CA ARG A 49 4.22 -18.96 0.64
C ARG A 49 2.96 -18.35 0.02
N GLN A 50 3.10 -17.13 -0.49
CA GLN A 50 2.09 -16.48 -1.32
C GLN A 50 2.51 -16.49 -2.79
N ASP A 51 1.53 -16.54 -3.70
CA ASP A 51 1.75 -16.33 -5.13
C ASP A 51 1.78 -14.82 -5.50
N ASP A 52 2.04 -14.51 -6.77
CA ASP A 52 2.05 -13.13 -7.29
C ASP A 52 0.69 -12.40 -7.18
N ASN A 53 -0.38 -13.13 -6.85
CA ASN A 53 -1.71 -12.58 -6.57
C ASN A 53 -2.02 -12.49 -5.07
N TYR A 54 -1.00 -12.65 -4.21
CA TYR A 54 -1.09 -12.57 -2.76
C TYR A 54 -1.95 -13.69 -2.11
N ARG A 55 -2.14 -14.83 -2.80
CA ARG A 55 -2.87 -15.99 -2.28
C ARG A 55 -1.91 -16.99 -1.66
N PHE A 56 -2.28 -17.57 -0.51
CA PHE A 56 -1.49 -18.59 0.17
C PHE A 56 -1.54 -19.92 -0.57
N VAL A 57 -0.36 -20.48 -0.84
CA VAL A 57 -0.16 -21.68 -1.64
C VAL A 57 0.06 -22.89 -0.73
N PHE A 58 -0.98 -23.68 -0.50
CA PHE A 58 -0.91 -24.93 0.25
C PHE A 58 -0.67 -26.09 -0.72
N ASN A 59 0.57 -26.33 -1.16
CA ASN A 59 0.88 -27.40 -2.12
C ASN A 59 1.35 -28.69 -1.43
N PHE A 60 0.48 -29.30 -0.62
CA PHE A 60 0.84 -30.50 0.14
C PHE A 60 1.07 -31.74 -0.74
N HIS A 61 0.60 -31.72 -1.98
CA HIS A 61 0.93 -32.75 -2.95
C HIS A 61 2.43 -32.75 -3.29
N GLU A 62 3.03 -31.59 -3.51
CA GLU A 62 4.48 -31.47 -3.74
C GLU A 62 5.31 -31.62 -2.47
N ILE A 63 4.82 -31.13 -1.34
CA ILE A 63 5.52 -31.25 -0.05
C ILE A 63 5.56 -32.72 0.41
N TYR A 64 4.50 -33.49 0.15
CA TYR A 64 4.36 -34.89 0.58
C TYR A 64 3.86 -35.80 -0.56
N PRO A 65 4.69 -36.04 -1.60
CA PRO A 65 4.26 -36.81 -2.78
C PRO A 65 3.83 -38.24 -2.43
N ASP A 66 4.57 -38.85 -1.50
CA ASP A 66 4.39 -40.25 -1.07
C ASP A 66 3.42 -40.41 0.12
N SER A 67 2.67 -39.35 0.47
CA SER A 67 1.69 -39.42 1.55
C SER A 67 0.58 -40.45 1.24
N PRO A 68 0.17 -41.28 2.22
CA PRO A 68 -0.93 -42.21 2.03
C PRO A 68 -2.23 -41.50 1.65
N LEU A 69 -3.04 -42.13 0.79
CA LEU A 69 -4.40 -41.66 0.52
C LEU A 69 -5.22 -41.60 1.80
N GLU A 70 -6.18 -40.67 1.84
CA GLU A 70 -7.04 -40.37 3.00
C GLU A 70 -6.30 -39.82 4.23
N SER A 71 -4.98 -39.58 4.12
CA SER A 71 -4.23 -38.85 5.16
C SER A 71 -4.62 -37.37 5.19
N ASN A 72 -4.44 -36.76 6.36
CA ASN A 72 -4.91 -35.42 6.68
C ASN A 72 -3.72 -34.51 6.95
N VAL A 73 -3.70 -33.34 6.31
CA VAL A 73 -2.73 -32.29 6.61
C VAL A 73 -3.50 -31.09 7.15
N TYR A 74 -3.10 -30.62 8.33
CA TYR A 74 -3.69 -29.44 8.95
C TYR A 74 -2.78 -28.24 8.74
N ALA A 75 -3.35 -27.09 8.37
CA ALA A 75 -2.69 -25.80 8.42
C ALA A 75 -3.41 -24.88 9.40
N TRP A 76 -2.67 -24.13 10.21
CA TRP A 76 -3.20 -23.33 11.31
C TRP A 76 -2.55 -21.94 11.35
N ALA A 77 -3.39 -20.92 11.40
CA ALA A 77 -3.02 -19.52 11.59
C ALA A 77 -4.12 -18.75 12.33
N LYS A 78 -3.88 -17.47 12.64
CA LYS A 78 -4.92 -16.57 13.11
C LYS A 78 -4.94 -15.24 12.34
N LEU A 79 -6.12 -14.64 12.30
CA LEU A 79 -6.41 -13.40 11.59
C LEU A 79 -7.07 -12.39 12.52
N TRP A 80 -6.60 -11.14 12.48
CA TRP A 80 -7.20 -10.04 13.25
C TRP A 80 -8.39 -9.43 12.52
N SER A 81 -9.43 -9.06 13.27
CA SER A 81 -10.54 -8.23 12.81
C SER A 81 -10.74 -7.05 13.75
N ASP A 82 -10.87 -5.84 13.21
CA ASP A 82 -11.10 -4.63 14.01
C ASP A 82 -12.50 -4.61 14.63
N ASP A 83 -13.46 -5.26 13.96
CA ASP A 83 -14.87 -5.32 14.31
C ASP A 83 -15.45 -6.72 14.07
N ASP A 84 -16.66 -6.97 14.58
CA ASP A 84 -17.46 -8.13 14.16
C ASP A 84 -17.90 -7.91 12.71
N MET A 85 -17.43 -8.78 11.79
CA MET A 85 -17.72 -8.60 10.36
C MET A 85 -17.79 -9.93 9.59
N ALA A 86 -18.56 -9.93 8.51
CA ALA A 86 -18.53 -10.99 7.52
C ALA A 86 -17.46 -10.67 6.47
N MET A 87 -16.45 -11.55 6.34
CA MET A 87 -15.38 -11.40 5.36
C MET A 87 -15.46 -12.51 4.31
N SER A 88 -15.37 -12.14 3.04
CA SER A 88 -15.39 -13.08 1.92
C SER A 88 -13.99 -13.52 1.53
N PHE A 89 -13.83 -14.82 1.36
CA PHE A 89 -12.62 -15.52 0.94
C PHE A 89 -12.89 -16.32 -0.32
N GLU A 90 -11.81 -16.69 -0.99
CA GLU A 90 -11.82 -17.59 -2.13
C GLU A 90 -10.77 -18.67 -1.94
N ILE A 91 -11.12 -19.89 -2.37
CA ILE A 91 -10.20 -21.01 -2.40
C ILE A 91 -10.29 -21.78 -3.71
N ARG A 92 -9.14 -21.99 -4.35
CA ARG A 92 -8.97 -22.99 -5.41
C ARG A 92 -8.50 -24.29 -4.78
N CYS A 93 -9.24 -25.38 -4.98
CA CYS A 93 -8.99 -26.64 -4.28
C CYS A 93 -8.15 -27.59 -5.14
N PHE A 94 -7.13 -28.21 -4.53
CA PHE A 94 -6.35 -29.31 -5.14
C PHE A 94 -6.78 -30.68 -4.60
N GLY A 95 -8.02 -30.75 -4.09
CA GLY A 95 -8.59 -31.89 -3.38
C GLY A 95 -9.55 -31.42 -2.28
N PRO A 96 -10.11 -32.34 -1.48
CA PRO A 96 -11.02 -32.01 -0.38
C PRO A 96 -10.33 -31.17 0.70
N VAL A 97 -11.02 -30.12 1.13
CA VAL A 97 -10.59 -29.24 2.22
C VAL A 97 -11.77 -28.91 3.14
N ILE A 98 -11.53 -28.83 4.44
CA ILE A 98 -12.51 -28.35 5.42
C ILE A 98 -11.88 -27.17 6.15
N ILE A 99 -12.59 -26.04 6.19
CA ILE A 99 -12.10 -24.81 6.82
C ILE A 99 -12.91 -24.55 8.09
N TYR A 100 -12.19 -24.26 9.16
CA TYR A 100 -12.73 -23.93 10.47
C TYR A 100 -12.33 -22.52 10.88
N CYS A 101 -13.25 -21.80 11.51
CA CYS A 101 -12.99 -20.52 12.18
C CYS A 101 -13.44 -20.64 13.63
N ASN A 102 -12.54 -20.37 14.57
CA ASN A 102 -12.80 -20.47 16.01
C ASN A 102 -13.40 -21.82 16.44
N GLY A 103 -12.93 -22.91 15.82
CA GLY A 103 -13.40 -24.28 16.07
C GLY A 103 -14.67 -24.68 15.32
N GLU A 104 -15.38 -23.74 14.70
CA GLU A 104 -16.60 -24.03 13.94
C GLU A 104 -16.31 -24.25 12.46
N ARG A 105 -16.93 -25.26 11.85
CA ARG A 105 -16.80 -25.50 10.41
C ARG A 105 -17.53 -24.42 9.62
N VAL A 106 -16.78 -23.58 8.90
CA VAL A 106 -17.32 -22.47 8.11
C VAL A 106 -17.42 -22.78 6.63
N PHE A 107 -16.59 -23.70 6.12
CA PHE A 107 -16.60 -24.04 4.70
C PHE A 107 -16.17 -25.47 4.42
N LYS A 108 -16.83 -26.08 3.42
CA LYS A 108 -16.43 -27.31 2.76
C LYS A 108 -16.89 -27.21 1.30
N PRO A 109 -15.99 -27.35 0.30
CA PRO A 109 -16.36 -27.27 -1.10
C PRO A 109 -17.24 -28.46 -1.48
N ASN A 110 -18.00 -28.30 -2.57
CA ASN A 110 -18.70 -29.42 -3.19
C ASN A 110 -17.77 -30.18 -4.15
N ILE A 111 -18.25 -31.32 -4.65
CA ILE A 111 -17.49 -32.22 -5.53
C ILE A 111 -17.04 -31.58 -6.86
N TYR A 112 -17.68 -30.49 -7.31
CA TYR A 112 -17.29 -29.79 -8.52
C TYR A 112 -15.97 -29.06 -8.33
N TYR A 113 -15.84 -28.31 -7.23
CA TYR A 113 -14.61 -27.57 -6.90
C TYR A 113 -13.47 -28.51 -6.50
N GLU A 114 -13.75 -29.62 -5.83
CA GLU A 114 -12.73 -30.62 -5.47
C GLU A 114 -12.08 -31.27 -6.70
N ARG A 115 -12.79 -31.35 -7.84
CA ARG A 115 -12.34 -31.99 -9.07
C ARG A 115 -11.85 -31.02 -10.16
N THR A 116 -12.17 -29.74 -10.02
CA THR A 116 -11.88 -28.72 -11.03
C THR A 116 -10.83 -27.78 -10.48
N SER A 117 -9.56 -28.13 -10.69
CA SER A 117 -8.41 -27.40 -10.12
C SER A 117 -8.31 -25.94 -10.57
N ASP A 118 -9.00 -25.53 -11.63
CA ASP A 118 -9.00 -24.13 -12.10
C ASP A 118 -10.14 -23.28 -11.48
N ALA A 119 -11.15 -23.93 -10.90
CA ALA A 119 -12.30 -23.25 -10.32
C ALA A 119 -11.99 -22.70 -8.92
N SER A 120 -12.47 -21.49 -8.65
CA SER A 120 -12.41 -20.84 -7.33
C SER A 120 -13.76 -20.96 -6.63
N ALA A 121 -13.77 -21.40 -5.38
CA ALA A 121 -14.96 -21.41 -4.54
C ALA A 121 -14.94 -20.22 -3.58
N GLY A 122 -15.92 -19.34 -3.70
CA GLY A 122 -16.14 -18.24 -2.77
C GLY A 122 -16.87 -18.69 -1.51
N PHE A 123 -16.48 -18.16 -0.35
CA PHE A 123 -17.15 -18.41 0.92
C PHE A 123 -17.01 -17.23 1.88
N THR A 124 -17.87 -17.15 2.88
CA THR A 124 -17.88 -16.05 3.85
C THR A 124 -17.63 -16.59 5.25
N VAL A 125 -16.79 -15.90 6.00
CA VAL A 125 -16.46 -16.21 7.41
C VAL A 125 -16.90 -15.03 8.27
N ASN A 126 -17.65 -15.32 9.33
CA ASN A 126 -18.02 -14.33 10.34
C ASN A 126 -16.89 -14.20 11.34
N LEU A 127 -16.07 -13.16 11.19
CA LEU A 127 -14.99 -12.84 12.10
C LEU A 127 -15.52 -12.09 13.33
N LYS A 128 -14.97 -12.41 14.48
CA LYS A 128 -15.16 -11.66 15.73
C LYS A 128 -14.08 -10.60 15.87
N ARG A 129 -14.44 -9.48 16.50
CA ARG A 129 -13.45 -8.47 16.88
C ARG A 129 -12.31 -9.13 17.67
N GLY A 130 -11.09 -8.88 17.24
CA GLY A 130 -9.88 -9.48 17.77
C GLY A 130 -9.32 -10.63 16.92
N TRP A 131 -8.58 -11.54 17.55
CA TRP A 131 -7.95 -12.68 16.89
C TRP A 131 -8.94 -13.82 16.65
N ASN A 132 -8.98 -14.30 15.40
CA ASN A 132 -9.79 -15.45 14.98
C ASN A 132 -8.85 -16.60 14.56
N SER A 133 -9.01 -17.77 15.17
CA SER A 133 -8.25 -18.98 14.81
C SER A 133 -8.81 -19.58 13.53
N ILE A 134 -7.95 -19.80 12.53
CA ILE A 134 -8.31 -20.38 11.24
C ILE A 134 -7.53 -21.68 11.05
N VAL A 135 -8.26 -22.78 10.86
CA VAL A 135 -7.68 -24.11 10.63
C VAL A 135 -8.20 -24.67 9.31
N LEU A 136 -7.29 -25.12 8.45
CA LEU A 136 -7.61 -25.82 7.21
C LEU A 136 -7.20 -27.27 7.36
N ARG A 137 -8.11 -28.19 7.06
CA ARG A 137 -7.85 -29.63 6.99
C ARG A 137 -7.93 -30.06 5.53
N PHE A 138 -6.78 -30.40 4.95
CA PHE A 138 -6.68 -30.97 3.61
C PHE A 138 -6.64 -32.48 3.70
N ILE A 139 -7.31 -33.15 2.75
CA ILE A 139 -7.37 -34.62 2.69
C ILE A 139 -6.67 -35.08 1.41
N ARG A 140 -5.69 -35.97 1.54
CA ARG A 140 -4.94 -36.52 0.41
C ARG A 140 -5.83 -37.46 -0.41
N THR A 141 -5.94 -37.17 -1.70
CA THR A 141 -6.63 -38.00 -2.69
C THR A 141 -5.71 -38.32 -3.85
N ASN A 142 -6.10 -39.22 -4.76
CA ASN A 142 -5.31 -39.53 -5.96
C ASN A 142 -5.10 -38.32 -6.89
N THR A 143 -5.95 -37.31 -6.82
CA THR A 143 -5.88 -36.12 -7.68
C THR A 143 -5.05 -34.98 -7.06
N GLY A 144 -4.76 -35.03 -5.76
CA GLY A 144 -3.94 -34.01 -5.09
C GLY A 144 -4.23 -33.86 -3.60
N CYS A 145 -3.56 -32.88 -2.99
CA CYS A 145 -3.76 -32.44 -1.61
C CYS A 145 -3.32 -30.97 -1.50
N GLY A 146 -4.23 -30.06 -1.14
CA GLY A 146 -3.88 -28.64 -1.04
C GLY A 146 -4.92 -27.65 -1.57
N GLY A 147 -4.48 -26.40 -1.74
CA GLY A 147 -5.26 -25.34 -2.38
C GLY A 147 -4.57 -23.97 -2.39
N LEU A 148 -5.21 -23.00 -3.06
CA LEU A 148 -4.82 -21.58 -3.04
C LEU A 148 -5.89 -20.77 -2.31
N LEU A 149 -5.56 -20.18 -1.17
CA LEU A 149 -6.50 -19.38 -0.35
C LEU A 149 -6.19 -17.88 -0.45
N GLY A 150 -7.20 -17.05 -0.63
CA GLY A 150 -7.05 -15.59 -0.57
C GLY A 150 -8.34 -14.85 -0.23
N ALA A 151 -8.26 -13.54 -0.11
CA ALA A 151 -9.42 -12.65 -0.17
C ALA A 151 -9.88 -12.49 -1.63
N VAL A 152 -11.14 -12.10 -1.84
CA VAL A 152 -11.71 -11.83 -3.19
C VAL A 152 -10.86 -10.81 -3.98
N SER A 153 -10.22 -9.85 -3.30
CA SER A 153 -9.24 -8.93 -3.89
C SER A 153 -7.91 -8.97 -3.15
N SER A 154 -7.29 -10.16 -3.14
CA SER A 154 -6.04 -10.43 -2.40
C SER A 154 -4.91 -9.44 -2.72
N ARG A 155 -4.80 -8.99 -3.97
CA ARG A 155 -3.79 -8.00 -4.37
C ARG A 155 -4.01 -6.62 -3.76
N HIS A 156 -5.25 -6.16 -3.61
CA HIS A 156 -5.54 -4.83 -3.05
C HIS A 156 -5.57 -4.82 -1.53
N ARG A 157 -5.96 -5.96 -0.92
CA ARG A 157 -5.98 -6.15 0.52
C ARG A 157 -5.38 -7.51 0.88
N PRO A 158 -4.04 -7.62 0.91
CA PRO A 158 -3.38 -8.85 1.33
C PRO A 158 -3.80 -9.24 2.75
N LEU A 159 -4.13 -10.52 2.93
CA LEU A 159 -4.47 -11.04 4.24
C LEU A 159 -3.21 -11.23 5.07
N SER A 160 -3.22 -10.70 6.30
CA SER A 160 -2.09 -10.79 7.22
C SER A 160 -2.34 -11.87 8.28
N PHE A 161 -2.04 -13.12 7.94
CA PHE A 161 -2.04 -14.23 8.90
C PHE A 161 -0.77 -14.26 9.75
N ILE A 162 -0.95 -14.60 11.03
CA ILE A 162 0.16 -14.87 11.95
C ILE A 162 0.07 -16.27 12.53
N VAL A 163 1.23 -16.79 12.93
CA VAL A 163 1.36 -18.06 13.63
C VAL A 163 0.60 -17.95 14.96
N PRO A 164 -0.29 -18.91 15.26
CA PRO A 164 -1.25 -18.80 16.36
C PRO A 164 -0.77 -19.44 17.66
N SER A 165 0.33 -20.20 17.58
CA SER A 165 0.96 -20.87 18.71
C SER A 165 1.63 -19.88 19.65
N SER A 166 1.52 -20.11 20.96
CA SER A 166 2.23 -19.33 21.98
C SER A 166 3.76 -19.46 21.90
N ASP A 167 4.27 -20.53 21.27
CA ASP A 167 5.72 -20.74 21.07
C ASP A 167 6.35 -19.75 20.08
N ARG A 168 5.53 -19.21 19.16
CA ARG A 168 5.95 -18.37 18.03
C ARG A 168 4.98 -17.21 17.82
N GLU A 169 4.39 -16.73 18.91
CA GLU A 169 3.33 -15.73 18.92
C GLU A 169 3.79 -14.46 18.20
N GLY A 170 3.11 -14.13 17.10
CA GLY A 170 3.40 -12.95 16.28
C GLY A 170 4.26 -13.21 15.04
N GLN A 171 4.80 -14.40 14.81
CA GLN A 171 5.47 -14.71 13.54
C GLN A 171 4.49 -14.65 12.37
N LYS A 172 4.94 -14.22 11.18
CA LYS A 172 4.07 -14.16 9.98
C LYS A 172 3.91 -15.54 9.34
N GLY A 173 2.71 -15.80 8.84
CA GLY A 173 2.41 -16.97 8.01
C GLY A 173 1.62 -18.06 8.73
N TRP A 174 1.77 -19.29 8.23
CA TRP A 174 1.03 -20.48 8.65
C TRP A 174 1.98 -21.57 9.14
N ILE A 175 1.52 -22.36 10.10
CA ILE A 175 2.15 -23.64 10.45
C ILE A 175 1.29 -24.79 9.93
N TYR A 176 1.91 -25.94 9.66
CA TYR A 176 1.21 -27.12 9.14
C TYR A 176 1.76 -28.44 9.70
N THR A 177 0.98 -29.51 9.66
CA THR A 177 1.38 -30.84 10.15
C THR A 177 2.00 -31.69 9.05
N SER A 178 2.70 -32.76 9.43
CA SER A 178 2.90 -33.90 8.51
C SER A 178 1.56 -34.60 8.20
N PRO A 179 1.49 -35.47 7.18
CA PRO A 179 0.28 -36.23 6.88
C PRO A 179 -0.11 -37.19 8.02
N LEU A 180 -1.33 -37.05 8.53
CA LEU A 180 -1.89 -37.82 9.64
C LEU A 180 -2.91 -38.84 9.13
N ARG A 181 -2.71 -40.13 9.42
CA ARG A 181 -3.67 -41.19 9.03
C ARG A 181 -5.02 -41.04 9.71
N THR A 182 -5.03 -40.58 10.95
CA THR A 182 -6.24 -40.28 11.71
C THR A 182 -6.34 -38.77 11.89
N PRO A 183 -7.53 -38.17 11.70
CA PRO A 183 -7.75 -36.76 12.01
C PRO A 183 -7.43 -36.44 13.47
N ILE A 184 -6.96 -35.23 13.76
CA ILE A 184 -6.75 -34.79 15.16
C ILE A 184 -8.08 -34.78 15.91
N GLU A 185 -8.07 -35.22 17.17
CA GLU A 185 -9.27 -35.30 18.01
C GLU A 185 -9.82 -33.92 18.37
N LYS A 186 -8.92 -32.97 18.66
CA LYS A 186 -9.24 -31.59 19.00
C LYS A 186 -8.51 -30.64 18.07
N LEU A 187 -9.24 -29.68 17.49
CA LEU A 187 -8.63 -28.61 16.69
C LEU A 187 -7.79 -27.69 17.59
N PRO A 188 -6.67 -27.16 17.10
CA PRO A 188 -5.87 -26.23 17.87
C PRO A 188 -6.59 -24.89 18.06
N GLU A 189 -6.42 -24.31 19.25
CA GLU A 189 -7.03 -23.04 19.65
C GLU A 189 -5.93 -21.99 19.90
N THR A 190 -6.24 -20.73 19.62
CA THR A 190 -5.30 -19.62 19.83
C THR A 190 -4.77 -19.62 21.27
N GLY A 191 -3.44 -19.50 21.43
CA GLY A 191 -2.78 -19.50 22.73
C GLY A 191 -2.26 -20.88 23.19
N MET A 192 -2.68 -21.97 22.54
CA MET A 192 -2.03 -23.27 22.73
C MET A 192 -0.60 -23.24 22.22
N SER A 193 0.31 -23.91 22.93
CA SER A 193 1.63 -24.28 22.40
C SER A 193 1.51 -25.40 21.37
N GLU A 194 2.52 -25.55 20.52
CA GLU A 194 2.55 -26.62 19.51
C GLU A 194 2.54 -28.00 20.17
N ASN A 195 3.19 -28.15 21.32
CA ASN A 195 3.24 -29.42 22.05
C ASN A 195 1.87 -29.84 22.61
N GLU A 196 1.07 -28.88 23.09
CA GLU A 196 -0.29 -29.16 23.62
C GLU A 196 -1.27 -29.68 22.57
N THR A 197 -0.97 -29.48 21.28
CA THR A 197 -1.80 -30.01 20.18
C THR A 197 -1.63 -31.53 19.98
N GLY A 198 -0.59 -32.14 20.54
CA GLY A 198 -0.28 -33.56 20.39
C GLY A 198 0.24 -33.97 19.01
N VAL A 199 0.55 -33.02 18.12
CA VAL A 199 1.11 -33.27 16.78
C VAL A 199 2.31 -32.37 16.52
N LYS A 200 3.18 -32.81 15.59
CA LYS A 200 4.33 -32.01 15.16
C LYS A 200 3.92 -30.98 14.11
N TRP A 201 4.40 -29.75 14.28
CA TRP A 201 4.16 -28.63 13.38
C TRP A 201 5.42 -28.23 12.63
N PHE A 202 5.23 -27.76 11.40
CA PHE A 202 6.25 -27.25 10.49
C PHE A 202 5.87 -25.83 10.06
N PRO A 203 6.86 -24.99 9.67
CA PRO A 203 8.31 -25.25 9.71
C PRO A 203 8.86 -25.46 11.12
N GLU A 204 10.03 -26.10 11.23
CA GLU A 204 10.71 -26.32 12.51
C GLU A 204 11.00 -24.99 13.20
N LYS A 205 10.63 -24.88 14.48
CA LYS A 205 10.80 -23.62 15.24
C LYS A 205 12.21 -23.43 15.80
N ASP A 206 12.96 -24.50 15.98
CA ASP A 206 14.26 -24.50 16.66
C ASP A 206 15.27 -25.38 15.92
N TRP A 207 16.54 -25.01 16.03
CA TRP A 207 17.66 -25.84 15.59
C TRP A 207 17.68 -27.18 16.34
N THR A 208 18.11 -28.24 15.67
CA THR A 208 18.42 -29.52 16.31
C THR A 208 19.61 -29.38 17.27
N ASP A 209 19.75 -30.31 18.22
CA ASP A 209 20.88 -30.29 19.16
C ASP A 209 22.24 -30.41 18.45
N ALA A 210 22.28 -31.13 17.32
CA ALA A 210 23.47 -31.23 16.48
C ALA A 210 23.83 -29.87 15.85
N GLU A 211 22.85 -29.13 15.32
CA GLU A 211 23.08 -27.80 14.73
C GLU A 211 23.46 -26.75 15.79
N LYS A 212 22.89 -26.84 16.99
CA LYS A 212 23.26 -25.98 18.13
C LYS A 212 24.71 -26.16 18.58
N SER A 213 25.35 -27.29 18.26
CA SER A 213 26.76 -27.52 18.57
C SER A 213 27.72 -26.72 17.68
N TYR A 214 27.24 -26.20 16.54
CA TYR A 214 28.01 -25.35 15.65
C TYR A 214 27.98 -23.88 16.08
N GLY A 215 28.99 -23.10 15.67
CA GLY A 215 28.97 -21.65 15.82
C GLY A 215 27.77 -21.04 15.09
N GLN A 216 27.27 -19.90 15.60
CA GLN A 216 26.03 -19.29 15.09
C GLN A 216 26.08 -18.99 13.59
N MET A 217 27.23 -18.53 13.09
CA MET A 217 27.38 -18.22 11.68
C MET A 217 27.46 -19.48 10.84
N ARG A 218 28.11 -20.55 11.34
CA ARG A 218 28.13 -21.85 10.65
C ARG A 218 26.76 -22.46 10.51
N ARG A 219 25.94 -22.47 11.56
CA ARG A 219 24.59 -23.05 11.45
C ARG A 219 23.67 -22.22 10.54
N MET A 220 23.86 -20.90 10.48
CA MET A 220 23.07 -20.05 9.58
C MET A 220 23.56 -20.07 8.11
N TYR A 221 24.88 -20.08 7.88
CA TYR A 221 25.50 -19.78 6.58
C TYR A 221 26.45 -20.87 6.06
N SER A 222 26.60 -21.99 6.77
CA SER A 222 27.66 -22.98 6.53
C SER A 222 29.08 -22.39 6.66
N ILE A 223 30.12 -23.14 6.33
CA ILE A 223 31.50 -22.61 6.25
C ILE A 223 31.73 -22.04 4.85
N CYS A 224 32.26 -20.83 4.75
CA CYS A 224 32.68 -20.27 3.46
C CYS A 224 34.00 -19.51 3.55
N LYS A 225 34.82 -19.66 2.51
CA LYS A 225 36.18 -19.14 2.48
C LYS A 225 36.17 -17.64 2.21
N ASP A 226 37.03 -16.89 2.92
CA ASP A 226 37.22 -15.45 2.74
C ASP A 226 35.92 -14.64 2.92
N CYS A 227 35.00 -15.17 3.73
CA CYS A 227 33.69 -14.58 4.01
C CYS A 227 33.63 -13.87 5.36
N PHE A 228 32.67 -12.97 5.50
CA PHE A 228 32.28 -12.40 6.79
C PHE A 228 30.77 -12.21 6.93
N SER A 229 30.32 -12.00 8.16
CA SER A 229 28.94 -11.66 8.49
C SER A 229 28.91 -10.53 9.52
N PHE A 230 27.75 -9.89 9.62
CA PHE A 230 27.46 -8.92 10.67
C PHE A 230 26.41 -9.48 11.63
N GLY A 231 26.62 -9.28 12.93
CA GLY A 231 25.60 -9.39 13.95
C GLY A 231 25.30 -8.02 14.54
N TRP A 232 24.03 -7.67 14.69
CA TRP A 232 23.57 -6.38 15.22
C TRP A 232 22.62 -6.58 16.40
N THR A 233 22.91 -5.87 17.50
CA THR A 233 22.05 -5.75 18.68
C THR A 233 22.06 -4.31 19.18
N LYS A 234 21.14 -3.99 20.09
CA LYS A 234 21.23 -2.79 20.93
C LYS A 234 21.51 -3.13 22.38
N LEU A 235 21.96 -2.14 23.13
CA LEU A 235 21.86 -2.10 24.59
C LEU A 235 21.30 -0.76 25.02
N SER A 236 20.74 -0.70 26.24
CA SER A 236 20.35 0.54 26.90
C SER A 236 21.22 0.74 28.14
N ALA A 237 22.04 1.77 28.12
CA ALA A 237 22.89 2.15 29.24
C ALA A 237 22.15 3.10 30.19
N GLU A 238 21.95 2.67 31.43
CA GLU A 238 21.23 3.45 32.45
C GLU A 238 22.07 4.58 33.07
N LYS A 239 23.38 4.57 32.83
CA LYS A 239 24.30 5.65 33.23
C LYS A 239 25.47 5.78 32.26
N THR A 240 26.06 6.97 32.21
CA THR A 240 27.36 7.18 31.53
C THR A 240 28.48 6.60 32.40
N GLY A 241 29.34 5.76 31.84
CA GLY A 241 30.47 5.17 32.56
C GLY A 241 31.17 4.05 31.81
N ASP A 242 32.06 3.33 32.52
CA ASP A 242 32.78 2.18 31.97
C ASP A 242 31.94 0.90 32.11
N TYR A 243 31.73 0.23 30.97
CA TYR A 243 31.08 -1.07 30.90
C TYR A 243 32.10 -2.13 30.49
N THR A 244 31.95 -3.33 31.03
CA THR A 244 32.80 -4.48 30.70
C THR A 244 32.13 -5.30 29.61
N ILE A 245 32.79 -5.46 28.47
CA ILE A 245 32.35 -6.31 27.36
C ILE A 245 33.22 -7.56 27.35
N LYS A 246 32.58 -8.73 27.43
CA LYS A 246 33.26 -10.02 27.42
C LYS A 246 32.53 -11.05 26.57
N GLY A 247 33.25 -12.05 26.10
CA GLY A 247 32.69 -13.11 25.26
C GLY A 247 33.74 -13.97 24.59
N THR A 248 33.29 -14.79 23.65
CA THR A 248 34.12 -15.72 22.87
C THR A 248 33.85 -15.53 21.38
N HIS A 249 34.79 -15.91 20.53
CA HIS A 249 34.57 -15.93 19.09
C HIS A 249 35.42 -16.96 18.37
N ASP A 250 34.90 -17.42 17.24
CA ASP A 250 35.59 -18.23 16.27
C ASP A 250 35.80 -17.45 14.97
N GLY A 251 37.03 -17.51 14.44
CA GLY A 251 37.46 -16.64 13.35
C GLY A 251 37.78 -15.21 13.80
N SER A 252 38.09 -14.31 12.86
CA SER A 252 38.40 -12.91 13.20
C SER A 252 37.13 -12.16 13.60
N ILE A 253 37.26 -11.19 14.51
CA ILE A 253 36.16 -10.35 14.98
C ILE A 253 36.56 -8.87 14.99
N ARG A 254 35.59 -8.00 14.73
CA ARG A 254 35.63 -6.57 15.04
C ARG A 254 34.30 -6.18 15.69
N ILE A 255 34.37 -5.46 16.82
CA ILE A 255 33.20 -5.00 17.56
C ILE A 255 33.15 -3.48 17.47
N TYR A 256 31.97 -2.95 17.15
CA TYR A 256 31.69 -1.54 17.01
C TYR A 256 30.60 -1.12 18.00
N LEU A 257 30.78 0.05 18.62
CA LEU A 257 29.77 0.77 19.40
C LEU A 257 29.44 2.07 18.65
N ASP A 258 28.20 2.24 18.21
CA ASP A 258 27.75 3.39 17.41
C ASP A 258 28.69 3.75 16.25
N ASN A 259 29.11 2.73 15.48
CA ASN A 259 30.06 2.80 14.36
C ASN A 259 31.53 2.97 14.74
N GLN A 260 31.87 3.22 15.99
CA GLN A 260 33.26 3.29 16.44
C GLN A 260 33.77 1.90 16.79
N GLN A 261 34.87 1.47 16.17
CA GLN A 261 35.51 0.21 16.53
C GLN A 261 36.07 0.29 17.96
N ILE A 262 35.64 -0.64 18.82
CA ILE A 262 36.08 -0.73 20.21
C ILE A 262 36.95 -1.97 20.48
N TYR A 263 36.91 -2.97 19.59
CA TYR A 263 37.70 -4.20 19.74
C TYR A 263 37.98 -4.87 18.40
N HIS A 264 39.12 -5.56 18.31
CA HIS A 264 39.50 -6.39 17.17
C HIS A 264 40.39 -7.56 17.62
N SER A 265 40.18 -8.73 17.02
CA SER A 265 41.07 -9.89 17.14
C SER A 265 41.10 -10.67 15.82
N SER A 266 42.26 -11.21 15.45
CA SER A 266 42.51 -11.87 14.15
C SER A 266 42.36 -13.39 14.16
N GLY A 267 42.03 -14.02 15.30
CA GLY A 267 41.83 -15.47 15.41
C GLY A 267 40.90 -15.84 16.56
N SER A 268 40.51 -17.10 16.69
CA SER A 268 39.56 -17.54 17.73
C SER A 268 40.10 -17.31 19.15
N GLY A 269 39.20 -17.00 20.09
CA GLY A 269 39.58 -16.82 21.49
C GLY A 269 38.49 -16.17 22.35
N GLU A 270 38.90 -15.78 23.55
CA GLU A 270 38.08 -15.03 24.50
C GLU A 270 38.51 -13.55 24.53
N PHE A 271 37.57 -12.67 24.82
CA PHE A 271 37.84 -11.26 25.06
C PHE A 271 37.16 -10.78 26.35
N ASN A 272 37.80 -9.81 27.00
CA ASN A 272 37.29 -9.12 28.17
C ASN A 272 37.97 -7.76 28.26
N PHE A 273 37.22 -6.68 27.99
CA PHE A 273 37.74 -5.32 27.99
C PHE A 273 36.69 -4.32 28.49
N LYS A 274 37.13 -3.14 28.90
CA LYS A 274 36.25 -2.03 29.30
C LYS A 274 36.11 -1.01 28.18
N THR A 275 34.93 -0.43 28.04
CA THR A 275 34.68 0.70 27.14
C THR A 275 33.71 1.69 27.77
N ALA A 276 33.88 2.97 27.46
CA ALA A 276 33.01 4.02 27.96
C ALA A 276 31.73 4.08 27.11
N ILE A 277 30.57 3.95 27.76
CA ILE A 277 29.26 4.05 27.12
C ILE A 277 28.51 5.22 27.75
N LYS A 278 27.84 6.03 26.93
CA LYS A 278 27.02 7.15 27.40
C LYS A 278 25.66 6.65 27.90
N TYR A 279 24.93 7.50 28.60
CA TYR A 279 23.52 7.22 28.90
C TYR A 279 22.68 7.17 27.61
N GLY A 280 21.83 6.15 27.47
CA GLY A 280 20.90 6.00 26.34
C GLY A 280 21.00 4.66 25.60
N GLU A 281 20.34 4.58 24.44
CA GLU A 281 20.44 3.42 23.56
C GLU A 281 21.68 3.48 22.67
N HIS A 282 22.36 2.34 22.53
CA HIS A 282 23.57 2.21 21.73
C HIS A 282 23.52 0.97 20.83
N ASN A 283 24.03 1.11 19.61
CA ASN A 283 24.18 -0.02 18.69
C ASN A 283 25.48 -0.76 18.96
N ILE A 284 25.40 -2.08 19.09
CA ILE A 284 26.55 -2.96 19.01
C ILE A 284 26.47 -3.73 17.70
N LEU A 285 27.52 -3.59 16.90
CA LEU A 285 27.70 -4.32 15.66
C LEU A 285 28.96 -5.17 15.75
N VAL A 286 28.85 -6.43 15.36
CA VAL A 286 29.95 -7.39 15.35
C VAL A 286 30.17 -7.85 13.91
N LYS A 287 31.32 -7.56 13.34
CA LYS A 287 31.80 -8.19 12.10
C LYS A 287 32.57 -9.45 12.48
N ASN A 288 32.16 -10.60 11.98
CA ASN A 288 32.83 -11.88 12.20
C ASN A 288 33.22 -12.54 10.88
N GLU A 289 34.50 -12.84 10.71
CA GLU A 289 35.07 -13.44 9.51
C GLU A 289 35.21 -14.96 9.69
N CYS A 290 34.92 -15.73 8.64
CA CYS A 290 34.93 -17.19 8.72
C CYS A 290 36.34 -17.73 8.98
N GLY A 291 36.50 -18.56 10.01
CA GLY A 291 37.76 -19.28 10.27
C GLY A 291 37.93 -20.53 9.40
N ASN A 292 39.00 -21.29 9.64
CA ASN A 292 39.35 -22.52 8.89
C ASN A 292 38.38 -23.71 9.06
N GLY A 293 37.26 -23.53 9.78
CA GLY A 293 36.29 -24.61 10.03
C GLY A 293 35.16 -24.25 10.99
N GLU A 294 35.20 -23.07 11.62
CA GLU A 294 34.16 -22.57 12.50
C GLU A 294 34.11 -21.04 12.49
N TRP A 295 32.95 -20.49 12.83
CA TRP A 295 32.74 -19.06 12.99
C TRP A 295 31.46 -18.75 13.78
N GLY A 296 31.56 -17.73 14.62
CA GLY A 296 30.51 -17.30 15.53
C GLY A 296 31.09 -16.50 16.67
N PHE A 297 30.21 -15.96 17.51
CA PHE A 297 30.63 -15.24 18.71
C PHE A 297 29.56 -15.29 19.80
N SER A 298 29.99 -15.02 21.03
CA SER A 298 29.14 -14.66 22.16
C SER A 298 29.57 -13.28 22.66
N LEU A 299 28.63 -12.50 23.18
CA LEU A 299 28.93 -11.18 23.74
C LEU A 299 28.00 -10.90 24.91
N THR A 300 28.56 -10.45 26.02
CA THR A 300 27.84 -9.97 27.21
C THR A 300 28.41 -8.60 27.59
N CYS A 301 27.52 -7.67 27.88
CA CYS A 301 27.87 -6.36 28.45
C CYS A 301 27.51 -6.33 29.94
N MET A 302 28.38 -5.78 30.78
CA MET A 302 28.19 -5.68 32.21
C MET A 302 28.47 -4.27 32.74
N ASP A 303 27.70 -3.82 33.71
CA ASP A 303 27.98 -2.67 34.57
C ASP A 303 28.33 -3.17 35.97
N GLY A 304 29.61 -3.11 36.34
CA GLY A 304 30.11 -3.81 37.52
C GLY A 304 29.84 -5.32 37.41
N ASP A 305 29.00 -5.84 38.30
CA ASP A 305 28.58 -7.25 38.33
C ASP A 305 27.21 -7.49 37.68
N THR A 306 26.53 -6.45 37.21
CA THR A 306 25.19 -6.53 36.63
C THR A 306 25.28 -6.75 35.12
N VAL A 307 24.62 -7.79 34.60
CA VAL A 307 24.50 -8.01 33.15
C VAL A 307 23.48 -7.03 32.57
N ILE A 308 23.91 -6.28 31.55
CA ILE A 308 23.03 -5.38 30.81
C ILE A 308 22.32 -6.20 29.72
N PRO A 309 20.97 -6.21 29.69
CA PRO A 309 20.24 -6.96 28.68
C PRO A 309 20.48 -6.35 27.30
N LEU A 310 20.74 -7.24 26.34
CA LEU A 310 20.76 -6.90 24.93
C LEU A 310 19.32 -6.82 24.41
N LEU A 311 19.10 -5.97 23.41
CA LEU A 311 17.78 -5.67 22.87
C LEU A 311 17.77 -5.92 21.35
N ASN A 312 16.67 -6.49 20.85
CA ASN A 312 16.45 -6.61 19.42
C ASN A 312 16.48 -5.21 18.78
N PRO A 313 17.36 -4.95 17.81
CA PRO A 313 17.64 -3.59 17.38
C PRO A 313 16.48 -2.90 16.64
N ILE A 314 15.51 -3.68 16.16
CA ILE A 314 14.36 -3.21 15.39
C ILE A 314 13.01 -3.55 16.03
N ASN A 315 13.02 -4.10 17.26
CA ASN A 315 11.83 -4.61 17.95
C ASN A 315 11.03 -5.60 17.08
N ALA A 316 11.72 -6.60 16.48
CA ALA A 316 11.08 -7.59 15.63
C ALA A 316 9.99 -8.38 16.38
N VAL A 317 8.82 -8.50 15.76
CA VAL A 317 7.66 -9.23 16.29
C VAL A 317 7.77 -10.72 15.94
N GLY A 318 7.32 -11.58 16.86
CA GLY A 318 7.31 -13.03 16.65
C GLY A 318 8.52 -13.78 17.18
N VAL A 319 9.48 -13.08 17.79
CA VAL A 319 10.77 -13.64 18.25
C VAL A 319 11.24 -13.01 19.56
N ASN A 320 12.02 -13.77 20.32
CA ASN A 320 12.70 -13.28 21.53
C ASN A 320 14.19 -13.01 21.31
N GLU A 321 14.68 -13.19 20.08
CA GLU A 321 16.10 -13.02 19.78
C GLU A 321 16.52 -11.55 19.84
N THR A 322 17.65 -11.30 20.48
CA THR A 322 18.20 -9.96 20.68
C THR A 322 19.13 -9.54 19.54
N TRP A 323 19.59 -10.50 18.73
CA TRP A 323 20.50 -10.27 17.61
C TRP A 323 19.81 -10.46 16.27
N LEU A 324 20.20 -9.61 15.31
CA LEU A 324 19.98 -9.82 13.88
C LEU A 324 21.30 -10.13 13.20
N TYR A 325 21.25 -10.92 12.14
CA TYR A 325 22.44 -11.30 11.38
C TYR A 325 22.26 -11.01 9.89
N ALA A 326 23.33 -10.55 9.23
CA ALA A 326 23.37 -10.35 7.79
C ALA A 326 24.65 -10.96 7.22
N GLY A 327 24.54 -11.61 6.06
CA GLY A 327 25.64 -12.29 5.38
C GLY A 327 25.18 -13.59 4.70
N PRO A 328 26.12 -14.41 4.22
CA PRO A 328 27.56 -14.13 4.17
C PRO A 328 27.90 -13.06 3.12
N PHE A 329 28.96 -12.31 3.39
CA PHE A 329 29.57 -11.33 2.49
C PHE A 329 30.96 -11.83 2.08
N ASP A 330 31.41 -11.50 0.87
CA ASP A 330 32.78 -11.72 0.43
C ASP A 330 33.59 -10.40 0.36
N GLY A 331 34.86 -10.49 -0.02
CA GLY A 331 35.76 -9.33 -0.12
C GLY A 331 35.34 -8.25 -1.13
N SER A 332 34.34 -8.49 -1.98
CA SER A 332 33.78 -7.48 -2.90
C SER A 332 32.71 -6.60 -2.25
N ALA A 333 32.18 -6.99 -1.09
CA ALA A 333 31.15 -6.23 -0.39
C ALA A 333 31.73 -4.96 0.26
N ASP A 334 31.42 -3.79 -0.31
CA ASP A 334 31.77 -2.49 0.26
C ASP A 334 30.70 -2.01 1.27
N ILE A 335 30.69 -2.63 2.45
CA ILE A 335 29.71 -2.33 3.51
C ILE A 335 30.44 -1.98 4.81
N GLY A 336 30.50 -0.68 5.12
CA GLY A 336 30.96 -0.16 6.41
C GLY A 336 29.85 -0.15 7.48
N PRO A 337 30.20 0.11 8.76
CA PRO A 337 29.23 0.13 9.86
C PRO A 337 28.00 1.01 9.65
N PRO A 338 28.07 2.24 9.08
CA PRO A 338 26.87 3.03 8.84
C PRO A 338 25.93 2.40 7.79
N GLY A 339 26.49 1.71 6.80
CA GLY A 339 25.74 1.14 5.68
C GLY A 339 25.02 -0.16 6.04
N VAL A 340 25.52 -0.93 7.01
CA VAL A 340 24.91 -2.22 7.35
C VAL A 340 23.55 -2.07 8.02
N TYR A 341 23.27 -0.97 8.71
CA TYR A 341 21.99 -0.78 9.41
C TYR A 341 20.79 -0.50 8.48
N SER A 342 20.98 -0.51 7.16
CA SER A 342 19.87 -0.37 6.23
C SER A 342 18.83 -1.47 6.46
N LEU A 343 17.57 -1.05 6.45
CA LEU A 343 16.39 -1.92 6.55
C LEU A 343 15.51 -1.82 5.31
N ASP A 344 15.77 -0.85 4.43
CA ASP A 344 14.98 -0.52 3.26
C ASP A 344 15.53 -1.09 1.95
N MET A 345 16.69 -1.76 2.00
CA MET A 345 17.28 -2.47 0.85
C MET A 345 17.99 -3.77 1.27
N PRO A 346 18.04 -4.77 0.37
CA PRO A 346 18.92 -5.92 0.53
C PRO A 346 20.39 -5.53 0.29
N PHE A 347 21.29 -6.33 0.84
CA PHE A 347 22.73 -6.19 0.67
C PHE A 347 23.25 -7.11 -0.43
N ASN A 348 24.33 -6.73 -1.10
CA ASN A 348 25.05 -7.65 -1.99
C ASN A 348 25.91 -8.60 -1.15
N GLY A 349 25.49 -9.86 -1.02
CA GLY A 349 26.23 -10.93 -0.35
C GLY A 349 27.09 -11.73 -1.33
N THR A 350 27.55 -12.90 -0.89
CA THR A 350 28.38 -13.81 -1.70
C THR A 350 27.57 -14.47 -2.81
N GLY A 351 27.59 -13.90 -4.01
CA GLY A 351 26.92 -14.42 -5.21
C GLY A 351 25.42 -14.17 -5.29
N GLU A 352 24.78 -13.75 -4.20
CA GLU A 352 23.36 -13.39 -4.15
C GLU A 352 23.10 -12.22 -3.20
N LYS A 353 21.91 -11.63 -3.28
CA LYS A 353 21.46 -10.61 -2.34
C LYS A 353 21.03 -11.24 -1.02
N VAL A 354 21.47 -10.66 0.09
CA VAL A 354 21.15 -11.12 1.45
C VAL A 354 20.43 -10.03 2.23
N TYR A 355 19.71 -10.41 3.27
CA TYR A 355 19.01 -9.48 4.16
C TYR A 355 19.06 -10.01 5.60
N TRP A 356 18.56 -9.21 6.54
CA TRP A 356 18.56 -9.55 7.95
C TRP A 356 17.80 -10.84 8.24
N ARG A 357 18.45 -11.71 9.00
CA ARG A 357 17.91 -12.98 9.49
C ARG A 357 18.11 -13.16 10.97
N LEU A 358 17.50 -14.20 11.49
CA LEU A 358 17.64 -14.63 12.87
C LEU A 358 18.44 -15.91 12.95
N ASP A 359 18.99 -16.15 14.13
CA ASP A 359 19.60 -17.42 14.47
C ASP A 359 18.55 -18.49 14.81
N LYS A 360 17.73 -18.79 13.81
CA LYS A 360 16.68 -19.80 13.83
C LYS A 360 16.64 -20.48 12.45
N PRO A 361 16.17 -21.74 12.37
CA PRO A 361 16.06 -22.45 11.09
C PRO A 361 15.28 -21.60 10.09
N GLU A 362 15.88 -21.32 8.93
CA GLU A 362 15.23 -20.66 7.78
C GLU A 362 14.40 -19.40 8.11
N THR A 363 14.75 -18.67 9.17
CA THR A 363 13.96 -17.54 9.66
C THR A 363 14.61 -16.22 9.29
N VAL A 364 13.88 -15.39 8.55
CA VAL A 364 14.30 -14.04 8.14
C VAL A 364 13.44 -12.96 8.75
N ILE A 365 13.92 -11.72 8.70
CA ILE A 365 13.13 -10.54 8.98
C ILE A 365 12.50 -10.01 7.70
N ARG A 366 11.22 -9.64 7.76
CA ARG A 366 10.52 -8.92 6.69
C ARG A 366 9.82 -7.67 7.26
N PRO A 367 9.95 -6.48 6.63
CA PRO A 367 9.21 -5.28 6.97
C PRO A 367 7.78 -5.35 6.45
N TYR A 368 6.83 -4.77 7.17
CA TYR A 368 5.42 -4.66 6.79
C TYR A 368 4.91 -3.27 7.16
N ASN A 369 3.99 -2.74 6.36
CA ASN A 369 3.29 -1.50 6.69
C ASN A 369 1.99 -1.86 7.43
N ALA A 370 2.05 -1.81 8.76
CA ALA A 370 0.90 -2.08 9.62
C ALA A 370 -0.05 -0.87 9.78
N ASN A 371 0.29 0.29 9.19
CA ASN A 371 -0.59 1.45 9.22
C ASN A 371 -1.83 1.21 8.35
N LYS A 372 -2.98 1.74 8.77
CA LYS A 372 -4.23 1.67 8.00
C LYS A 372 -4.12 2.42 6.66
N LEU A 373 -3.65 3.67 6.69
CA LEU A 373 -3.49 4.51 5.50
C LEU A 373 -2.07 5.08 5.34
N PHE A 374 -1.41 5.48 6.43
CA PHE A 374 -0.10 6.14 6.33
C PHE A 374 0.97 5.24 5.68
N GLY A 375 1.74 5.78 4.74
CA GLY A 375 2.75 5.04 3.97
C GLY A 375 2.20 3.96 3.03
N GLN A 376 0.87 3.85 2.86
CA GLN A 376 0.26 2.93 1.90
C GLN A 376 0.26 3.56 0.50
N TRP A 377 0.33 2.71 -0.52
CA TRP A 377 0.32 3.09 -1.93
C TRP A 377 -0.97 2.61 -2.60
N ASN A 378 -1.84 3.54 -3.02
CA ASN A 378 -3.05 3.28 -3.82
C ASN A 378 -3.60 4.60 -4.39
N TYR A 379 -4.39 4.54 -5.46
CA TYR A 379 -4.86 5.77 -6.12
C TYR A 379 -5.67 6.73 -5.22
N PRO A 380 -6.57 6.29 -4.31
CA PRO A 380 -7.34 7.23 -3.48
C PRO A 380 -6.44 8.04 -2.55
N LEU A 381 -5.36 7.41 -2.04
CA LEU A 381 -4.36 8.13 -1.26
C LEU A 381 -3.54 9.10 -2.12
N GLY A 382 -3.27 8.76 -3.39
CA GLY A 382 -2.63 9.66 -4.36
C GLY A 382 -3.34 11.02 -4.43
N VAL A 383 -4.65 11.01 -4.67
CA VAL A 383 -5.42 12.27 -4.71
C VAL A 383 -5.61 12.91 -3.33
N THR A 384 -5.81 12.11 -2.27
CA THR A 384 -5.94 12.63 -0.89
C THR A 384 -4.73 13.48 -0.49
N LEU A 385 -3.55 12.90 -0.65
CA LEU A 385 -2.30 13.56 -0.29
C LEU A 385 -1.97 14.70 -1.25
N TYR A 386 -2.40 14.64 -2.51
CA TYR A 386 -2.26 15.77 -3.45
C TYR A 386 -3.05 16.99 -2.97
N GLY A 387 -4.28 16.79 -2.50
CA GLY A 387 -5.06 17.88 -1.91
C GLY A 387 -4.45 18.41 -0.60
N LEU A 388 -3.90 17.53 0.23
CA LEU A 388 -3.23 17.93 1.47
C LEU A 388 -1.99 18.80 1.21
N ILE A 389 -1.10 18.38 0.30
CA ILE A 389 0.12 19.14 0.03
C ILE A 389 -0.18 20.48 -0.64
N GLU A 390 -1.15 20.54 -1.56
CA GLU A 390 -1.58 21.81 -2.18
C GLU A 390 -2.25 22.76 -1.18
N ALA A 391 -3.06 22.22 -0.25
CA ALA A 391 -3.62 23.01 0.85
C ALA A 391 -2.51 23.51 1.78
N GLY A 392 -1.58 22.64 2.18
CA GLY A 392 -0.42 23.01 3.00
C GLY A 392 0.42 24.12 2.35
N ARG A 393 0.73 24.00 1.05
CA ARG A 393 1.45 25.02 0.26
C ARG A 393 0.69 26.36 0.21
N LEU A 394 -0.63 26.33 -0.04
CA LEU A 394 -1.46 27.55 -0.10
C LEU A 394 -1.55 28.25 1.27
N LEU A 395 -1.71 27.46 2.34
CA LEU A 395 -1.83 27.94 3.72
C LEU A 395 -0.50 28.25 4.39
N ARG A 396 0.62 27.85 3.76
CA ARG A 396 1.98 27.90 4.33
C ARG A 396 2.09 27.12 5.64
N ASP A 397 1.44 25.96 5.69
CA ASP A 397 1.40 25.08 6.84
C ASP A 397 2.40 23.92 6.66
N GLN A 398 3.56 24.04 7.31
CA GLN A 398 4.66 23.08 7.14
C GLN A 398 4.36 21.72 7.79
N ASP A 399 3.48 21.65 8.78
CA ASP A 399 3.14 20.38 9.42
C ASP A 399 2.36 19.47 8.46
N ILE A 400 1.43 20.05 7.69
CA ILE A 400 0.69 19.34 6.64
C ILE A 400 1.66 18.85 5.54
N ILE A 401 2.56 19.71 5.08
CA ILE A 401 3.55 19.35 4.05
C ILE A 401 4.47 18.22 4.57
N ASN A 402 5.01 18.38 5.77
CA ASN A 402 5.88 17.38 6.39
C ASN A 402 5.19 16.03 6.58
N TYR A 403 3.90 16.02 6.91
CA TYR A 403 3.12 14.79 7.00
C TYR A 403 3.06 14.07 5.65
N VAL A 404 2.73 14.79 4.57
CA VAL A 404 2.66 14.21 3.21
C VAL A 404 4.04 13.70 2.77
N VAL A 405 5.11 14.47 3.00
CA VAL A 405 6.49 14.06 2.68
C VAL A 405 6.87 12.78 3.44
N LYS A 406 6.59 12.69 4.74
CA LYS A 406 6.87 11.47 5.52
C LYS A 406 6.07 10.26 5.01
N HIS A 407 4.83 10.46 4.58
CA HIS A 407 4.04 9.39 3.94
C HIS A 407 4.72 8.91 2.67
N LEU A 408 5.10 9.82 1.79
CA LEU A 408 5.76 9.50 0.53
C LEU A 408 7.11 8.81 0.74
N GLU A 409 7.94 9.30 1.65
CA GLU A 409 9.23 8.70 2.01
C GLU A 409 9.07 7.24 2.46
N LEU A 410 8.08 6.95 3.32
CA LEU A 410 7.79 5.58 3.71
C LEU A 410 7.27 4.74 2.53
N SER A 411 6.55 5.36 1.59
CA SER A 411 5.94 4.71 0.42
C SER A 411 6.94 4.35 -0.68
N ILE A 412 8.09 5.03 -0.75
CA ILE A 412 9.08 4.84 -1.84
C ILE A 412 10.36 4.15 -1.39
N LYS A 413 10.80 4.35 -0.14
CA LYS A 413 12.15 3.91 0.27
C LYS A 413 12.35 2.39 0.23
N PHE A 414 11.28 1.61 0.43
CA PHE A 414 11.33 0.14 0.38
C PHE A 414 11.13 -0.41 -1.04
N PHE A 415 11.06 0.40 -2.10
CA PHE A 415 10.75 -0.10 -3.45
C PHE A 415 11.73 -1.19 -3.92
N GLN A 416 13.05 -0.94 -3.80
CA GLN A 416 14.07 -1.91 -4.21
C GLN A 416 14.05 -3.17 -3.33
N TYR A 417 13.82 -3.02 -2.02
CA TYR A 417 13.57 -4.17 -1.15
C TYR A 417 12.34 -4.97 -1.59
N SER A 418 11.23 -4.30 -1.88
CA SER A 418 9.96 -4.94 -2.20
C SER A 418 10.03 -5.74 -3.50
N MET A 419 10.75 -5.22 -4.50
CA MET A 419 11.02 -5.95 -5.75
C MET A 419 11.83 -7.22 -5.49
N TRP A 420 12.91 -7.13 -4.70
CA TRP A 420 13.70 -8.31 -4.32
C TRP A 420 12.91 -9.29 -3.45
N ASP A 421 12.18 -8.80 -2.45
CA ASP A 421 11.39 -9.60 -1.51
C ASP A 421 10.27 -10.38 -2.22
N LYS A 422 9.64 -9.78 -3.24
CA LYS A 422 8.72 -10.48 -4.14
C LYS A 422 9.40 -11.65 -4.85
N GLU A 423 10.57 -11.42 -5.46
CA GLU A 423 11.33 -12.48 -6.14
C GLU A 423 11.71 -13.62 -5.19
N GLN A 424 12.07 -13.29 -3.94
CA GLN A 424 12.48 -14.30 -2.95
C GLN A 424 11.32 -15.13 -2.40
N TYR A 425 10.17 -14.50 -2.13
CA TYR A 425 9.10 -15.11 -1.33
C TYR A 425 7.75 -15.22 -2.05
N GLY A 426 7.69 -14.84 -3.32
CA GLY A 426 6.52 -14.90 -4.20
C GLY A 426 5.58 -13.68 -4.11
N ALA A 427 5.63 -12.93 -3.01
CA ALA A 427 4.86 -11.71 -2.82
C ALA A 427 5.62 -10.74 -1.91
N ALA A 428 5.64 -9.45 -2.25
CA ALA A 428 6.29 -8.43 -1.44
C ALA A 428 5.50 -8.15 -0.15
N SER A 429 6.18 -8.04 0.99
CA SER A 429 5.58 -7.68 2.28
C SER A 429 5.24 -6.19 2.40
N MET A 430 5.85 -5.37 1.54
CA MET A 430 5.63 -3.93 1.39
C MET A 430 5.21 -3.62 -0.05
N HIS A 431 4.42 -2.57 -0.24
CA HIS A 431 4.09 -2.01 -1.57
C HIS A 431 3.53 -3.04 -2.57
N ASN A 432 2.49 -3.77 -2.14
CA ASN A 432 1.86 -4.82 -2.94
C ASN A 432 1.39 -4.35 -4.33
N LEU A 433 0.64 -3.24 -4.41
CA LEU A 433 0.17 -2.72 -5.70
C LEU A 433 1.33 -2.26 -6.59
N LEU A 434 2.32 -1.55 -6.01
CA LEU A 434 3.47 -1.03 -6.75
C LEU A 434 4.38 -2.14 -7.29
N THR A 435 4.50 -3.28 -6.61
CA THR A 435 5.32 -4.42 -7.10
C THR A 435 4.56 -5.35 -8.06
N THR A 436 3.26 -5.13 -8.24
CA THR A 436 2.39 -5.92 -9.13
C THR A 436 1.53 -5.04 -10.03
N ILE A 437 2.06 -3.90 -10.49
CA ILE A 437 1.31 -2.97 -11.35
C ILE A 437 0.72 -3.75 -12.52
N SER A 438 -0.59 -3.63 -12.67
CA SER A 438 -1.37 -4.29 -13.72
C SER A 438 -2.48 -3.41 -14.28
N THR A 439 -2.78 -2.31 -13.59
CA THR A 439 -3.81 -1.33 -13.95
C THR A 439 -3.28 0.07 -13.66
N LEU A 440 -3.89 1.08 -14.28
CA LEU A 440 -3.56 2.47 -13.98
C LEU A 440 -3.88 2.85 -12.52
N ASP A 441 -4.88 2.20 -11.90
CA ASP A 441 -5.25 2.40 -10.49
C ASP A 441 -4.11 1.99 -9.52
N ASP A 442 -3.21 1.09 -9.95
CA ASP A 442 -2.08 0.62 -9.15
C ASP A 442 -0.96 1.67 -9.04
N CYS A 443 -0.88 2.64 -9.95
CA CYS A 443 0.30 3.50 -10.07
C CYS A 443 0.04 4.97 -10.40
N GLY A 444 -1.01 5.27 -11.16
CA GLY A 444 -1.22 6.54 -11.84
C GLY A 444 -1.29 7.76 -10.94
N SER A 445 -2.36 7.84 -10.13
CA SER A 445 -2.60 8.97 -9.22
C SER A 445 -1.47 9.14 -8.19
N PHE A 446 -0.97 8.03 -7.63
CA PHE A 446 0.07 8.09 -6.60
C PHE A 446 1.44 8.44 -7.19
N GLY A 447 1.79 7.90 -8.35
CA GLY A 447 3.00 8.28 -9.09
C GLY A 447 2.97 9.75 -9.50
N SER A 448 1.80 10.26 -9.91
CA SER A 448 1.61 11.68 -10.19
C SER A 448 1.86 12.55 -8.96
N LEU A 449 1.27 12.20 -7.80
CA LEU A 449 1.55 12.87 -6.52
C LEU A 449 3.04 12.84 -6.17
N MET A 450 3.68 11.68 -6.30
CA MET A 450 5.10 11.50 -5.98
C MET A 450 5.96 12.46 -6.81
N LEU A 451 5.67 12.61 -8.10
CA LEU A 451 6.37 13.55 -8.97
C LEU A 451 6.06 15.02 -8.64
N GLU A 452 4.83 15.33 -8.21
CA GLU A 452 4.43 16.68 -7.76
C GLU A 452 5.17 17.12 -6.50
N ALA A 453 5.41 16.19 -5.58
CA ALA A 453 6.08 16.41 -4.30
C ALA A 453 7.58 16.13 -4.36
N SER A 454 8.12 15.77 -5.53
CA SER A 454 9.54 15.43 -5.68
C SER A 454 10.53 16.52 -5.23
N PRO A 455 10.23 17.84 -5.33
CA PRO A 455 11.10 18.87 -4.78
C PRO A 455 11.25 18.81 -3.25
N GLU A 456 10.30 18.20 -2.55
CA GLU A 456 10.29 18.05 -1.10
C GLU A 456 10.83 16.68 -0.62
N LEU A 457 11.09 15.73 -1.54
CA LEU A 457 11.61 14.41 -1.20
C LEU A 457 13.13 14.43 -0.99
N ILE A 458 13.58 13.62 -0.03
CA ILE A 458 14.99 13.40 0.29
C ILE A 458 15.52 12.22 -0.55
N ASN A 459 14.72 11.17 -0.68
CA ASN A 459 15.15 9.94 -1.36
C ASN A 459 14.95 10.04 -2.87
N SER A 460 16.01 9.82 -3.67
CA SER A 460 15.97 9.88 -5.13
C SER A 460 15.35 8.65 -5.80
N VAL A 461 14.98 7.60 -5.06
CA VAL A 461 14.34 6.37 -5.58
C VAL A 461 13.04 6.66 -6.35
N TYR A 462 12.41 7.83 -6.13
CA TYR A 462 11.24 8.23 -6.92
C TYR A 462 11.50 8.25 -8.43
N THR A 463 12.73 8.50 -8.89
CA THR A 463 13.04 8.49 -10.33
C THR A 463 12.95 7.08 -10.90
N ILE A 464 13.49 6.09 -10.20
CA ILE A 464 13.42 4.67 -10.56
C ILE A 464 11.96 4.20 -10.60
N ILE A 465 11.16 4.61 -9.60
CA ILE A 465 9.72 4.30 -9.55
C ILE A 465 9.01 4.97 -10.74
N ALA A 466 9.32 6.24 -11.03
CA ALA A 466 8.70 6.95 -12.14
C ALA A 466 9.02 6.29 -13.49
N ASP A 467 10.26 5.86 -13.72
CA ASP A 467 10.65 5.12 -14.92
C ASP A 467 9.92 3.77 -15.01
N TYR A 468 9.77 3.06 -13.89
CA TYR A 468 9.02 1.81 -13.82
C TYR A 468 7.54 2.00 -14.19
N ILE A 469 6.89 3.06 -13.69
CA ILE A 469 5.50 3.39 -14.00
C ILE A 469 5.36 3.84 -15.47
N ALA A 470 6.27 4.68 -15.97
CA ALA A 470 6.26 5.13 -17.35
C ALA A 470 6.40 3.95 -18.32
N ASN A 471 7.32 3.02 -18.04
CA ASN A 471 7.47 1.80 -18.83
C ASN A 471 6.19 0.94 -18.81
N PHE A 472 5.50 0.84 -17.68
CA PHE A 472 4.21 0.15 -17.62
C PHE A 472 3.18 0.81 -18.56
N ILE A 473 3.00 2.13 -18.47
CA ILE A 473 2.00 2.86 -19.27
C ILE A 473 2.32 2.84 -20.77
N GLU A 474 3.60 2.94 -21.14
CA GLU A 474 4.04 3.00 -22.54
C GLU A 474 4.07 1.60 -23.18
N ASN A 475 4.65 0.61 -22.51
CA ASN A 475 5.06 -0.65 -23.13
C ASN A 475 4.27 -1.88 -22.68
N VAL A 476 3.52 -1.80 -21.57
CA VAL A 476 2.83 -2.97 -20.98
C VAL A 476 1.31 -2.81 -20.98
N LEU A 477 0.81 -1.61 -20.72
CA LEU A 477 -0.62 -1.32 -20.65
C LEU A 477 -1.28 -1.52 -22.02
N GLU A 478 -2.35 -2.30 -22.04
CA GLU A 478 -3.09 -2.59 -23.26
C GLU A 478 -3.72 -1.32 -23.86
N ARG A 479 -3.75 -1.26 -25.19
CA ARG A 479 -4.32 -0.15 -25.96
C ARG A 479 -5.21 -0.67 -27.09
N MET A 480 -6.25 0.09 -27.39
CA MET A 480 -7.03 -0.05 -28.61
C MET A 480 -6.16 0.15 -29.85
N PRO A 481 -6.58 -0.32 -31.05
CA PRO A 481 -5.84 -0.10 -32.28
C PRO A 481 -5.57 1.37 -32.63
N ASP A 482 -6.40 2.30 -32.15
CA ASP A 482 -6.21 3.75 -32.32
C ASP A 482 -5.35 4.40 -31.22
N GLY A 483 -4.80 3.59 -30.30
CA GLY A 483 -3.87 4.01 -29.25
C GLY A 483 -4.50 4.40 -27.91
N ALA A 484 -5.83 4.31 -27.79
CA ALA A 484 -6.53 4.60 -26.53
C ALA A 484 -6.19 3.53 -25.48
N VAL A 485 -5.75 3.92 -24.29
CA VAL A 485 -5.52 2.96 -23.19
C VAL A 485 -6.82 2.29 -22.78
N CYS A 486 -6.75 1.00 -22.48
CA CYS A 486 -7.90 0.23 -22.03
C CYS A 486 -7.52 -0.75 -20.92
N ARG A 487 -8.53 -1.17 -20.16
CA ARG A 487 -8.40 -2.17 -19.12
C ARG A 487 -8.53 -3.55 -19.77
N ALA A 488 -7.46 -4.35 -19.69
CA ALA A 488 -7.44 -5.73 -20.15
C ALA A 488 -6.77 -6.61 -19.08
N ASN A 489 -7.57 -7.32 -18.31
CA ASN A 489 -7.08 -8.24 -17.29
C ASN A 489 -8.10 -9.37 -17.06
N PRO A 490 -7.89 -10.55 -17.65
CA PRO A 490 -8.80 -11.69 -17.52
C PRO A 490 -9.02 -12.15 -16.07
N ASN A 491 -8.08 -11.84 -15.16
CA ASN A 491 -8.22 -12.17 -13.73
C ASN A 491 -9.19 -11.22 -12.99
N PHE A 492 -9.63 -10.13 -13.64
CA PHE A 492 -10.61 -9.17 -13.13
C PHE A 492 -11.75 -9.00 -14.14
N PRO A 493 -12.65 -9.98 -14.28
CA PRO A 493 -13.66 -10.01 -15.35
C PRO A 493 -14.58 -8.78 -15.38
N LEU A 494 -14.79 -8.11 -14.25
CA LEU A 494 -15.59 -6.88 -14.14
C LEU A 494 -14.92 -5.69 -14.86
N MET A 495 -13.60 -5.68 -14.99
CA MET A 495 -12.85 -4.57 -15.59
C MET A 495 -12.27 -4.96 -16.95
N ASP A 496 -12.29 -6.24 -17.29
CA ASP A 496 -11.69 -6.73 -18.52
C ASP A 496 -12.39 -6.17 -19.76
N ARG A 497 -11.58 -5.74 -20.73
CA ARG A 497 -12.00 -5.17 -22.02
C ARG A 497 -12.92 -3.95 -21.89
N THR A 498 -12.47 -2.93 -21.17
CA THR A 498 -13.24 -1.69 -20.98
C THR A 498 -12.37 -0.43 -21.03
N ILE A 499 -12.97 0.73 -21.31
CA ILE A 499 -12.36 2.06 -21.21
C ILE A 499 -13.18 2.87 -20.20
N TRP A 500 -12.55 3.38 -19.14
CA TRP A 500 -13.23 4.07 -18.04
C TRP A 500 -12.87 5.54 -18.00
N ALA A 501 -13.83 6.44 -17.82
CA ALA A 501 -13.57 7.88 -17.68
C ALA A 501 -12.49 8.18 -16.61
N ASP A 502 -12.44 7.37 -15.54
CA ASP A 502 -11.48 7.43 -14.45
C ASP A 502 -10.02 7.29 -14.91
N ASP A 503 -9.74 6.48 -15.95
CA ASP A 503 -8.38 6.24 -16.44
C ASP A 503 -7.73 7.51 -17.01
N LEU A 504 -8.52 8.53 -17.36
CA LEU A 504 -8.00 9.86 -17.69
C LEU A 504 -7.19 10.44 -16.52
N TYR A 505 -7.73 10.37 -15.29
CA TYR A 505 -7.06 10.89 -14.11
C TYR A 505 -5.91 9.99 -13.66
N MET A 506 -6.02 8.68 -13.88
CA MET A 506 -4.95 7.77 -13.51
C MET A 506 -3.77 7.87 -14.51
N CYS A 507 -4.00 8.26 -15.77
CA CYS A 507 -2.96 8.32 -16.78
C CYS A 507 -2.35 9.72 -16.95
N ILE A 508 -3.18 10.72 -17.25
CA ILE A 508 -2.74 12.03 -17.75
C ILE A 508 -1.88 12.81 -16.76
N PRO A 509 -2.27 12.99 -15.48
CA PRO A 509 -1.50 13.78 -14.53
C PRO A 509 -0.09 13.22 -14.30
N PHE A 510 0.05 11.88 -14.34
CA PHE A 510 1.36 11.23 -14.26
C PHE A 510 2.20 11.54 -15.51
N LEU A 511 1.66 11.33 -16.72
CA LEU A 511 2.36 11.61 -17.97
C LEU A 511 2.82 13.07 -18.09
N CYS A 512 1.98 14.02 -17.66
CA CYS A 512 2.34 15.45 -17.65
C CYS A 512 3.53 15.74 -16.72
N ARG A 513 3.53 15.16 -15.52
CA ARG A 513 4.62 15.35 -14.55
C ARG A 513 5.88 14.59 -14.93
N TYR A 514 5.74 13.42 -15.54
CA TYR A 514 6.87 12.66 -16.07
C TYR A 514 7.52 13.36 -17.27
N TYR A 515 6.72 13.97 -18.15
CA TYR A 515 7.22 14.91 -19.17
C TYR A 515 8.00 16.07 -18.55
N LYS A 516 7.48 16.70 -17.50
CA LYS A 516 8.21 17.78 -16.80
C LYS A 516 9.54 17.31 -16.21
N MET A 517 9.60 16.07 -15.73
CA MET A 517 10.82 15.48 -15.15
C MET A 517 11.87 15.15 -16.24
N THR A 518 11.44 14.58 -17.37
CA THR A 518 12.34 14.01 -18.39
C THR A 518 12.60 14.94 -19.58
N GLY A 519 11.68 15.86 -19.86
CA GLY A 519 11.67 16.68 -21.07
C GLY A 519 11.25 15.95 -22.34
N ASP A 520 10.82 14.69 -22.26
CA ASP A 520 10.48 13.87 -23.43
C ASP A 520 9.03 14.14 -23.91
N PRO A 521 8.83 14.78 -25.08
CA PRO A 521 7.52 15.21 -25.55
C PRO A 521 6.57 14.04 -25.84
N ARG A 522 7.06 12.80 -26.00
CA ARG A 522 6.21 11.64 -26.27
C ARG A 522 5.13 11.45 -25.20
N TYR A 523 5.43 11.76 -23.94
CA TYR A 523 4.49 11.59 -22.84
C TYR A 523 3.39 12.66 -22.80
N ILE A 524 3.71 13.93 -23.12
CA ILE A 524 2.69 14.98 -23.20
C ILE A 524 1.81 14.81 -24.46
N ASP A 525 2.40 14.32 -25.56
CA ASP A 525 1.67 13.99 -26.78
C ASP A 525 0.71 12.82 -26.57
N ASP A 526 1.13 11.76 -25.85
CA ASP A 526 0.25 10.65 -25.50
C ASP A 526 -0.88 11.11 -24.58
N ALA A 527 -0.57 11.89 -23.54
CA ALA A 527 -1.59 12.44 -22.64
C ALA A 527 -2.66 13.27 -23.40
N ALA A 528 -2.25 14.09 -24.37
CA ALA A 528 -3.16 14.85 -25.22
C ALA A 528 -4.02 13.95 -26.13
N LYS A 529 -3.42 12.91 -26.72
CA LYS A 529 -4.16 11.91 -27.53
C LYS A 529 -5.20 11.16 -26.69
N GLN A 530 -4.86 10.75 -25.46
CA GLN A 530 -5.78 10.04 -24.58
C GLN A 530 -7.06 10.85 -24.30
N LEU A 531 -6.96 12.16 -24.02
CA LEU A 531 -8.16 13.00 -23.84
C LEU A 531 -9.07 13.01 -25.06
N VAL A 532 -8.50 13.16 -26.26
CA VAL A 532 -9.28 13.22 -27.51
C VAL A 532 -9.96 11.88 -27.78
N LEU A 533 -9.24 10.77 -27.61
CA LEU A 533 -9.76 9.43 -27.84
C LEU A 533 -10.86 9.05 -26.83
N PHE A 534 -10.64 9.32 -25.54
CA PHE A 534 -11.67 9.04 -24.52
C PHE A 534 -12.91 9.89 -24.74
N HIS A 535 -12.76 11.15 -25.15
CA HIS A 535 -13.89 11.98 -25.54
C HIS A 535 -14.66 11.33 -26.70
N LYS A 536 -13.98 10.84 -27.73
CA LYS A 536 -14.62 10.10 -28.84
C LYS A 536 -15.40 8.86 -28.38
N TYR A 537 -14.88 8.08 -27.43
CA TYR A 537 -15.53 6.83 -26.97
C TYR A 537 -16.68 7.07 -25.98
N LEU A 538 -16.58 8.09 -25.13
CA LEU A 538 -17.45 8.27 -23.97
C LEU A 538 -18.44 9.43 -24.11
N PHE A 539 -18.20 10.37 -25.03
CA PHE A 539 -19.01 11.59 -25.11
C PHE A 539 -20.44 11.33 -25.58
N ARG A 540 -21.38 11.90 -24.84
CA ARG A 540 -22.82 11.85 -25.12
C ARG A 540 -23.29 13.19 -25.68
N PRO A 541 -23.48 13.32 -27.00
CA PRO A 541 -23.81 14.60 -27.63
C PRO A 541 -25.19 15.14 -27.22
N ASP A 542 -26.15 14.28 -26.83
CA ASP A 542 -27.49 14.68 -26.38
C ASP A 542 -27.47 15.42 -25.04
N ARG A 543 -26.45 15.16 -24.20
CA ARG A 543 -26.32 15.74 -22.85
C ARG A 543 -25.08 16.61 -22.66
N LYS A 544 -24.13 16.59 -23.60
CA LYS A 544 -22.81 17.24 -23.48
C LYS A 544 -22.01 16.79 -22.25
N ILE A 545 -22.13 15.53 -21.85
CA ILE A 545 -21.40 14.91 -20.74
C ILE A 545 -20.87 13.55 -21.19
N LEU A 546 -20.14 12.84 -20.33
CA LEU A 546 -19.59 11.52 -20.65
C LEU A 546 -20.46 10.39 -20.09
N SER A 547 -20.49 9.28 -20.81
CA SER A 547 -20.74 7.96 -20.24
C SER A 547 -19.55 7.55 -19.35
N HIS A 548 -19.80 6.78 -18.31
CA HIS A 548 -18.76 6.33 -17.39
C HIS A 548 -17.79 5.35 -18.07
N VAL A 549 -18.33 4.33 -18.75
CA VAL A 549 -17.54 3.25 -19.36
C VAL A 549 -17.95 3.00 -20.80
N TYR A 550 -16.96 2.72 -21.66
CA TYR A 550 -17.13 2.06 -22.94
C TYR A 550 -16.76 0.59 -22.83
N ASP A 551 -17.72 -0.29 -23.11
CA ASP A 551 -17.55 -1.74 -23.09
C ASP A 551 -17.11 -2.21 -24.46
N ILE A 552 -15.86 -2.69 -24.56
CA ILE A 552 -15.25 -3.13 -25.82
C ILE A 552 -15.91 -4.43 -26.30
N LYS A 553 -16.39 -5.28 -25.38
CA LYS A 553 -17.04 -6.55 -25.75
C LYS A 553 -18.37 -6.32 -26.47
N HIS A 554 -19.11 -5.29 -26.06
CA HIS A 554 -20.40 -4.93 -26.66
C HIS A 554 -20.30 -3.75 -27.65
N GLU A 555 -19.09 -3.25 -27.86
CA GLU A 555 -18.72 -2.12 -28.74
C GLU A 555 -19.60 -0.89 -28.51
N ARG A 556 -19.93 -0.58 -27.25
CA ARG A 556 -20.82 0.53 -26.91
C ARG A 556 -20.53 1.15 -25.54
N PRO A 557 -20.81 2.44 -25.37
CA PRO A 557 -20.86 3.06 -24.05
C PRO A 557 -22.01 2.49 -23.20
N THR A 558 -21.84 2.57 -21.88
CA THR A 558 -22.87 2.23 -20.90
C THR A 558 -24.05 3.20 -20.89
N GLU A 559 -23.87 4.40 -21.46
CA GLU A 559 -24.85 5.50 -21.46
C GLU A 559 -25.24 6.00 -20.04
N VAL A 560 -24.54 5.54 -18.99
CA VAL A 560 -24.72 6.03 -17.62
C VAL A 560 -23.71 7.12 -17.32
N SER A 561 -24.17 8.30 -16.90
CA SER A 561 -23.34 9.46 -16.60
C SER A 561 -23.06 9.58 -15.11
N TRP A 562 -22.19 8.70 -14.62
CA TRP A 562 -21.76 8.70 -13.22
C TRP A 562 -20.94 9.96 -12.90
N GLY A 563 -21.27 10.60 -11.77
CA GLY A 563 -20.73 11.89 -11.36
C GLY A 563 -19.22 11.88 -11.20
N ARG A 564 -18.66 10.95 -10.41
CA ARG A 564 -17.21 10.93 -10.16
C ARG A 564 -16.39 10.64 -11.42
N GLY A 565 -16.80 9.69 -12.26
CA GLY A 565 -16.10 9.41 -13.53
C GLY A 565 -16.03 10.67 -14.43
N ASN A 566 -17.13 11.41 -14.54
CA ASN A 566 -17.15 12.70 -15.25
C ASN A 566 -16.29 13.78 -14.56
N GLY A 567 -16.28 13.80 -13.23
CA GLY A 567 -15.41 14.65 -12.43
C GLY A 567 -13.93 14.41 -12.74
N TRP A 568 -13.50 13.15 -12.79
CA TRP A 568 -12.12 12.79 -13.12
C TRP A 568 -11.73 13.22 -14.52
N ALA A 569 -12.63 13.07 -15.49
CA ALA A 569 -12.42 13.60 -16.83
C ALA A 569 -12.23 15.12 -16.81
N ALA A 570 -13.17 15.87 -16.21
CA ALA A 570 -13.10 17.33 -16.13
C ALA A 570 -11.82 17.81 -15.44
N PHE A 571 -11.41 17.13 -14.36
CA PHE A 571 -10.18 17.44 -13.64
C PHE A 571 -8.94 17.19 -14.50
N SER A 572 -8.91 16.07 -15.24
CA SER A 572 -7.81 15.70 -16.14
C SER A 572 -7.61 16.68 -17.30
N TYR A 573 -8.69 17.25 -17.86
CA TYR A 573 -8.58 18.35 -18.83
C TYR A 573 -7.77 19.52 -18.24
N THR A 574 -8.02 19.87 -16.98
CA THR A 574 -7.30 20.98 -16.34
C THR A 574 -5.87 20.64 -15.97
N GLU A 575 -5.59 19.39 -15.59
CA GLU A 575 -4.22 18.92 -15.34
C GLU A 575 -3.41 18.95 -16.64
N LEU A 576 -3.94 18.46 -17.77
CA LEU A 576 -3.22 18.52 -19.05
C LEU A 576 -3.00 19.95 -19.52
N LEU A 577 -4.04 20.78 -19.54
CA LEU A 577 -3.96 22.15 -20.06
C LEU A 577 -2.98 23.04 -19.28
N ALA A 578 -2.64 22.69 -18.04
CA ALA A 578 -1.61 23.37 -17.27
C ALA A 578 -0.18 23.06 -17.75
N PHE A 579 0.04 21.95 -18.45
CA PHE A 579 1.35 21.51 -18.96
C PHE A 579 1.45 21.55 -20.49
N LEU A 580 0.32 21.54 -21.20
CA LEU A 580 0.27 21.45 -22.65
C LEU A 580 0.83 22.73 -23.31
N PRO A 581 1.85 22.63 -24.19
CA PRO A 581 2.41 23.78 -24.91
C PRO A 581 1.35 24.55 -25.70
N TYR A 582 1.47 25.88 -25.79
CA TYR A 582 0.48 26.73 -26.46
C TYR A 582 0.31 26.37 -27.94
N GLU A 583 1.39 25.95 -28.59
CA GLU A 583 1.48 25.60 -30.01
C GLU A 583 1.15 24.11 -30.27
N HIS A 584 0.83 23.33 -29.24
CA HIS A 584 0.53 21.91 -29.39
C HIS A 584 -0.73 21.72 -30.27
N PRO A 585 -0.69 20.85 -31.30
CA PRO A 585 -1.73 20.77 -32.34
C PRO A 585 -3.12 20.38 -31.79
N LEU A 586 -3.19 19.58 -30.73
CA LEU A 586 -4.47 19.17 -30.12
C LEU A 586 -5.04 20.19 -29.12
N ARG A 587 -4.31 21.28 -28.80
CA ARG A 587 -4.70 22.17 -27.70
C ARG A 587 -6.05 22.85 -27.94
N GLU A 588 -6.31 23.34 -29.14
CA GLU A 588 -7.58 23.99 -29.47
C GLU A 588 -8.77 23.02 -29.37
N GLU A 589 -8.61 21.79 -29.85
CA GLU A 589 -9.62 20.75 -29.75
C GLU A 589 -9.91 20.40 -28.29
N ILE A 590 -8.86 20.23 -27.47
CA ILE A 590 -8.98 19.94 -26.04
C ILE A 590 -9.72 21.07 -25.32
N ILE A 591 -9.42 22.34 -25.62
CA ILE A 591 -10.14 23.49 -25.04
C ILE A 591 -11.61 23.51 -25.48
N ARG A 592 -11.91 23.20 -26.76
CA ARG A 592 -13.30 23.10 -27.21
C ARG A 592 -14.06 21.99 -26.48
N ASN A 593 -13.50 20.78 -26.42
CA ASN A 593 -14.11 19.65 -25.74
C ASN A 593 -14.34 19.95 -24.25
N PHE A 594 -13.36 20.61 -23.60
CA PHE A 594 -13.50 21.07 -22.22
C PHE A 594 -14.66 22.05 -22.05
N ASN A 595 -14.80 23.06 -22.92
CA ASN A 595 -15.92 24.02 -22.86
C ASN A 595 -17.27 23.32 -23.05
N VAL A 596 -17.38 22.41 -24.01
CA VAL A 596 -18.63 21.64 -24.26
C VAL A 596 -19.03 20.83 -23.04
N LEU A 597 -18.08 20.14 -22.41
CA LEU A 597 -18.34 19.37 -21.18
C LEU A 597 -18.74 20.30 -20.03
N CYS A 598 -18.03 21.42 -19.84
CA CYS A 598 -18.37 22.38 -18.78
C CYS A 598 -19.75 23.01 -18.95
N GLU A 599 -20.21 23.23 -20.20
CA GLU A 599 -21.59 23.60 -20.48
C GLU A 599 -22.58 22.52 -20.07
N GLY A 600 -22.31 21.24 -20.38
CA GLY A 600 -23.17 20.15 -19.92
C GLY A 600 -23.24 20.05 -18.39
N TYR A 601 -22.10 20.17 -17.72
CA TYR A 601 -22.02 20.06 -16.27
C TYR A 601 -22.75 21.21 -15.56
N ILE A 602 -22.59 22.46 -15.99
CA ILE A 602 -23.22 23.58 -15.28
C ILE A 602 -24.76 23.53 -15.31
N GLU A 603 -25.36 22.99 -16.39
CA GLU A 603 -26.82 22.81 -16.50
C GLU A 603 -27.37 21.74 -15.54
N LEU A 604 -26.50 20.87 -15.00
CA LEU A 604 -26.88 19.78 -14.10
C LEU A 604 -26.64 20.11 -12.61
N GLN A 605 -26.11 21.30 -12.29
CA GLN A 605 -25.95 21.75 -10.91
C GLN A 605 -27.32 21.96 -10.27
N ASP A 606 -27.55 21.36 -9.12
CA ASP A 606 -28.83 21.45 -8.43
C ASP A 606 -29.06 22.84 -7.80
N GLU A 607 -30.25 23.04 -7.24
CA GLU A 607 -30.63 24.28 -6.56
C GLU A 607 -29.76 24.59 -5.33
N THR A 608 -29.17 23.57 -4.71
CA THR A 608 -28.31 23.72 -3.53
C THR A 608 -26.88 24.11 -3.90
N GLY A 609 -26.43 23.77 -5.12
CA GLY A 609 -25.05 23.95 -5.59
C GLY A 609 -24.27 22.65 -5.79
N MET A 610 -24.87 21.50 -5.48
CA MET A 610 -24.27 20.18 -5.59
C MET A 610 -24.54 19.57 -6.98
N TRP A 611 -23.75 18.57 -7.32
CA TRP A 611 -24.06 17.61 -8.39
C TRP A 611 -24.40 16.26 -7.78
N HIS A 612 -25.19 15.49 -8.53
CA HIS A 612 -25.72 14.22 -8.06
C HIS A 612 -24.88 13.03 -8.56
N GLN A 613 -24.94 11.94 -7.80
CA GLN A 613 -24.25 10.67 -8.08
C GLN A 613 -24.47 10.19 -9.52
N VAL A 614 -25.70 10.27 -10.02
CA VAL A 614 -26.02 10.15 -11.45
C VAL A 614 -26.39 11.54 -11.95
N LEU A 615 -25.54 12.13 -12.80
CA LEU A 615 -25.58 13.57 -13.08
C LEU A 615 -26.92 14.05 -13.64
N ASN A 616 -27.59 13.21 -14.43
CA ASN A 616 -28.85 13.50 -15.10
C ASN A 616 -30.07 12.91 -14.36
N ASP A 617 -29.91 12.45 -13.13
CA ASP A 617 -31.00 11.99 -12.26
C ASP A 617 -30.84 12.61 -10.85
N HIS A 618 -31.57 13.71 -10.61
CA HIS A 618 -31.55 14.45 -9.34
C HIS A 618 -32.24 13.70 -8.18
N GLU A 619 -32.88 12.57 -8.43
CA GLU A 619 -33.33 11.68 -7.34
C GLU A 619 -32.18 10.85 -6.76
N SER A 620 -31.05 10.74 -7.47
CA SER A 620 -29.83 10.18 -6.89
C SER A 620 -29.24 11.14 -5.85
N TYR A 621 -28.41 10.66 -4.93
CA TYR A 621 -27.94 11.50 -3.82
C TYR A 621 -26.90 12.56 -4.29
N PRO A 622 -26.82 13.75 -3.65
CA PRO A 622 -25.83 14.77 -3.98
C PRO A 622 -24.42 14.31 -3.61
N GLU A 623 -23.51 14.16 -4.57
CA GLU A 623 -22.21 13.50 -4.36
C GLU A 623 -21.08 14.54 -4.25
N ALA A 624 -20.29 14.43 -3.18
CA ALA A 624 -19.34 15.47 -2.81
C ALA A 624 -18.04 15.44 -3.64
N SER A 625 -17.58 14.26 -4.09
CA SER A 625 -16.34 14.17 -4.88
C SER A 625 -16.50 14.80 -6.27
N CYS A 626 -17.58 14.51 -7.01
CA CYS A 626 -17.85 15.09 -8.32
C CYS A 626 -18.13 16.59 -8.24
N THR A 627 -18.89 17.02 -7.24
CA THR A 627 -19.13 18.44 -6.97
C THR A 627 -17.82 19.20 -6.80
N SER A 628 -16.91 18.65 -6.00
CA SER A 628 -15.58 19.24 -5.77
C SER A 628 -14.74 19.30 -7.06
N MET A 629 -14.76 18.24 -7.88
CA MET A 629 -14.02 18.20 -9.14
C MET A 629 -14.53 19.21 -10.16
N PHE A 630 -15.85 19.37 -10.30
CA PHE A 630 -16.42 20.38 -11.20
C PHE A 630 -16.09 21.79 -10.71
N ALA A 631 -16.17 22.04 -9.40
CA ALA A 631 -15.73 23.31 -8.82
C ALA A 631 -14.24 23.59 -9.10
N CYS A 632 -13.36 22.61 -8.91
CA CYS A 632 -11.94 22.72 -9.27
C CYS A 632 -11.75 23.04 -10.77
N ALA A 633 -12.40 22.26 -11.64
CA ALA A 633 -12.24 22.39 -13.08
C ALA A 633 -12.72 23.76 -13.58
N PHE A 634 -13.88 24.21 -13.10
CA PHE A 634 -14.41 25.53 -13.40
C PHE A 634 -13.50 26.66 -12.91
N ALA A 635 -13.04 26.58 -11.65
CA ALA A 635 -12.14 27.58 -11.08
C ALA A 635 -10.83 27.69 -11.87
N ARG A 636 -10.20 26.55 -12.22
CA ARG A 636 -8.99 26.52 -13.03
C ARG A 636 -9.24 27.03 -14.46
N GLY A 637 -10.35 26.62 -15.07
CA GLY A 637 -10.76 27.06 -16.40
C GLY A 637 -10.93 28.58 -16.49
N VAL A 638 -11.58 29.20 -15.50
CA VAL A 638 -11.71 30.66 -15.41
C VAL A 638 -10.36 31.34 -15.13
N ARG A 639 -9.59 30.83 -14.17
CA ARG A 639 -8.30 31.43 -13.79
C ARG A 639 -7.29 31.45 -14.94
N ASN A 640 -7.30 30.43 -15.80
CA ASN A 640 -6.36 30.31 -16.92
C ASN A 640 -6.94 30.76 -18.27
N GLY A 641 -8.19 31.26 -18.30
CA GLY A 641 -8.81 31.79 -19.51
C GLY A 641 -9.21 30.72 -20.53
N TRP A 642 -9.44 29.48 -20.09
CA TRP A 642 -9.86 28.38 -20.97
C TRP A 642 -11.37 28.36 -21.18
N LEU A 643 -12.15 28.89 -20.24
CA LEU A 643 -13.62 28.87 -20.31
C LEU A 643 -14.20 30.14 -20.93
N ILE A 644 -15.10 29.95 -21.87
CA ILE A 644 -15.86 31.02 -22.54
C ILE A 644 -17.05 31.42 -21.65
N GLY A 645 -17.24 32.73 -21.45
CA GLY A 645 -18.28 33.28 -20.56
C GLY A 645 -18.04 32.91 -19.08
N PRO A 646 -16.91 33.34 -18.48
CA PRO A 646 -16.48 32.88 -17.15
C PRO A 646 -17.48 33.16 -16.01
N GLU A 647 -18.37 34.14 -16.16
CA GLU A 647 -19.27 34.66 -15.13
C GLU A 647 -20.20 33.60 -14.54
N LYS A 648 -20.74 32.72 -15.39
CA LYS A 648 -21.62 31.62 -14.95
C LYS A 648 -20.85 30.59 -14.11
N TYR A 649 -19.61 30.30 -14.50
CA TYR A 649 -18.76 29.34 -13.80
C TYR A 649 -18.28 29.86 -12.46
N ILE A 650 -17.96 31.16 -12.32
CA ILE A 650 -17.61 31.76 -11.01
C ILE A 650 -18.77 31.60 -10.02
N LYS A 651 -20.00 31.92 -10.45
CA LYS A 651 -21.19 31.77 -9.62
C LYS A 651 -21.40 30.31 -9.22
N SER A 652 -21.25 29.40 -10.18
CA SER A 652 -21.37 27.95 -9.96
C SER A 652 -20.33 27.44 -8.94
N VAL A 653 -19.06 27.84 -9.07
CA VAL A 653 -17.98 27.48 -8.13
C VAL A 653 -18.28 27.99 -6.72
N LYS A 654 -18.72 29.25 -6.59
CA LYS A 654 -19.09 29.82 -5.28
C LYS A 654 -20.22 29.02 -4.63
N LYS A 655 -21.27 28.73 -5.41
CA LYS A 655 -22.43 27.96 -4.95
C LYS A 655 -22.02 26.55 -4.51
N ALA A 656 -21.16 25.89 -5.27
CA ALA A 656 -20.64 24.56 -4.94
C ALA A 656 -19.82 24.57 -3.64
N TRP A 657 -18.92 25.55 -3.46
CA TRP A 657 -18.13 25.66 -2.23
C TRP A 657 -18.99 25.93 -1.00
N GLU A 658 -19.99 26.81 -1.12
CA GLU A 658 -20.96 27.09 -0.05
C GLU A 658 -21.76 25.82 0.28
N ALA A 659 -22.23 25.08 -0.73
CA ALA A 659 -22.95 23.82 -0.55
C ALA A 659 -22.11 22.75 0.15
N LEU A 660 -20.83 22.61 -0.21
CA LEU A 660 -19.91 21.69 0.46
C LEU A 660 -19.74 22.05 1.95
N CYS A 661 -19.59 23.34 2.27
CA CYS A 661 -19.49 23.80 3.67
C CYS A 661 -20.80 23.63 4.46
N ASP A 662 -21.95 23.76 3.78
CA ASP A 662 -23.27 23.69 4.43
C ASP A 662 -23.77 22.26 4.63
N GLN A 663 -23.45 21.33 3.71
CA GLN A 663 -24.13 20.04 3.63
C GLN A 663 -23.19 18.83 3.77
N VAL A 664 -21.88 19.01 3.55
CA VAL A 664 -20.92 17.91 3.35
C VAL A 664 -19.82 17.90 4.40
N ILE A 665 -19.40 19.07 4.90
CA ILE A 665 -18.31 19.19 5.87
C ILE A 665 -18.89 19.57 7.23
N ASP A 666 -18.69 18.72 8.24
CA ASP A 666 -19.09 19.04 9.61
C ASP A 666 -18.01 19.85 10.35
N ARG A 667 -18.37 20.38 11.53
CA ARG A 667 -17.51 21.21 12.39
C ARG A 667 -16.26 20.50 12.90
N GLU A 668 -16.22 19.16 12.83
CA GLU A 668 -15.03 18.38 13.21
C GLU A 668 -14.10 18.18 12.01
N GLY A 669 -14.55 18.48 10.79
CA GLY A 669 -13.82 18.26 9.56
C GLY A 669 -14.07 16.89 8.94
N ASN A 670 -15.12 16.17 9.36
CA ASN A 670 -15.55 14.98 8.64
C ASN A 670 -16.22 15.36 7.33
N ILE A 671 -16.06 14.51 6.31
CA ILE A 671 -16.60 14.70 4.96
C ILE A 671 -17.57 13.56 4.65
N TYR A 672 -18.80 13.94 4.32
CA TYR A 672 -19.91 13.04 4.00
C TYR A 672 -20.15 12.98 2.49
N GLY A 673 -20.99 12.06 2.04
CA GLY A 673 -21.42 12.03 0.63
C GLY A 673 -20.34 11.67 -0.40
N ILE A 674 -19.22 11.08 0.03
CA ILE A 674 -18.18 10.56 -0.87
C ILE A 674 -18.54 9.13 -1.25
N CYS A 675 -18.86 8.92 -2.53
CA CYS A 675 -19.20 7.61 -3.07
C CYS A 675 -18.03 6.62 -2.88
N ARG A 676 -18.28 5.38 -2.46
CA ARG A 676 -17.22 4.34 -2.35
C ARG A 676 -16.70 3.90 -3.72
N GLY A 677 -15.59 3.17 -3.77
CA GLY A 677 -15.07 2.56 -5.01
C GLY A 677 -16.13 1.74 -5.75
N SER A 678 -16.16 1.82 -7.09
CA SER A 678 -17.24 1.29 -7.92
C SER A 678 -16.75 0.35 -9.01
N GLY A 679 -17.57 -0.66 -9.31
CA GLY A 679 -17.59 -1.33 -10.61
C GLY A 679 -18.26 -0.48 -11.69
N PHE A 680 -18.80 -1.16 -12.71
CA PHE A 680 -19.70 -0.51 -13.67
C PHE A 680 -20.98 -1.29 -13.93
N SER A 681 -21.99 -0.60 -14.45
CA SER A 681 -23.27 -1.18 -14.87
C SER A 681 -23.83 -0.44 -16.09
N PHE A 682 -24.62 -1.14 -16.88
CA PHE A 682 -25.45 -0.55 -17.95
C PHE A 682 -26.74 0.10 -17.40
N SER A 683 -26.96 0.05 -16.08
CA SER A 683 -28.11 0.65 -15.42
C SER A 683 -27.68 1.72 -14.42
N ALA A 684 -28.36 2.88 -14.46
CA ALA A 684 -28.22 3.94 -13.47
C ALA A 684 -28.66 3.47 -12.06
N ASP A 685 -29.53 2.45 -11.98
CA ASP A 685 -30.06 1.90 -10.73
C ASP A 685 -28.94 1.45 -9.78
N TYR A 686 -27.93 0.74 -10.31
CA TYR A 686 -26.75 0.34 -9.54
C TYR A 686 -26.04 1.55 -8.89
N TYR A 687 -25.82 2.61 -9.65
CA TYR A 687 -25.13 3.80 -9.16
C TYR A 687 -25.95 4.57 -8.12
N LYS A 688 -27.27 4.57 -8.27
CA LYS A 688 -28.22 5.29 -7.42
C LYS A 688 -28.51 4.55 -6.12
N ASN A 689 -28.74 3.25 -6.20
CA ASN A 689 -29.35 2.47 -5.12
C ASN A 689 -28.37 1.48 -4.45
N ASP A 690 -27.40 0.93 -5.18
CA ASP A 690 -26.45 -0.06 -4.64
C ASP A 690 -25.10 0.57 -4.24
N LEU A 691 -24.72 1.64 -4.93
CA LEU A 691 -23.43 2.31 -4.75
C LEU A 691 -23.56 3.50 -3.79
N GLY A 692 -23.51 3.20 -2.49
CA GLY A 692 -23.57 4.21 -1.43
C GLY A 692 -22.28 5.01 -1.20
N TRP A 693 -22.35 5.94 -0.26
CA TRP A 693 -21.22 6.75 0.21
C TRP A 693 -20.62 6.23 1.52
N VAL A 694 -19.38 6.63 1.80
CA VAL A 694 -18.64 6.28 3.02
C VAL A 694 -18.10 7.56 3.65
N LEU A 695 -18.26 7.69 4.97
CA LEU A 695 -17.72 8.81 5.74
C LEU A 695 -16.19 8.86 5.65
N ASN A 696 -15.63 10.04 5.35
CA ASN A 696 -14.18 10.25 5.24
C ASN A 696 -13.48 9.29 4.27
N ASP A 697 -14.15 8.95 3.18
CA ASP A 697 -13.59 8.09 2.17
C ASP A 697 -12.46 8.82 1.38
N THR A 698 -11.34 8.13 1.19
CA THR A 698 -10.10 8.67 0.60
C THR A 698 -10.25 9.05 -0.88
N HIS A 699 -11.31 8.63 -1.57
CA HIS A 699 -11.57 9.10 -2.93
C HIS A 699 -11.92 10.60 -2.97
N GLY A 700 -12.39 11.16 -1.84
CA GLY A 700 -12.99 12.49 -1.76
C GLY A 700 -12.19 13.56 -1.03
N ILE A 701 -11.42 13.17 -0.01
CA ILE A 701 -10.80 14.14 0.93
C ILE A 701 -9.90 15.14 0.21
N GLY A 702 -8.99 14.63 -0.63
CA GLY A 702 -8.06 15.49 -1.36
C GLY A 702 -8.76 16.41 -2.34
N ILE A 703 -9.83 15.95 -2.99
CA ILE A 703 -10.50 16.75 -4.01
C ILE A 703 -11.36 17.86 -3.40
N VAL A 704 -11.94 17.63 -2.21
CA VAL A 704 -12.59 18.69 -1.42
C VAL A 704 -11.57 19.76 -1.00
N LEU A 705 -10.37 19.34 -0.56
CA LEU A 705 -9.28 20.28 -0.26
C LEU A 705 -8.86 21.08 -1.50
N LEU A 706 -8.70 20.42 -2.66
CA LEU A 706 -8.39 21.09 -3.92
C LEU A 706 -9.49 22.07 -4.36
N ALA A 707 -10.76 21.77 -4.09
CA ALA A 707 -11.86 22.68 -4.37
C ALA A 707 -11.73 23.97 -3.54
N GLY A 708 -11.38 23.84 -2.25
CA GLY A 708 -11.09 24.98 -1.37
C GLY A 708 -9.87 25.79 -1.83
N VAL A 709 -8.81 25.10 -2.23
CA VAL A 709 -7.58 25.72 -2.78
C VAL A 709 -7.91 26.55 -4.01
N GLU A 710 -8.63 25.98 -4.97
CA GLU A 710 -8.97 26.66 -6.22
C GLU A 710 -10.02 27.75 -6.04
N TYR A 711 -10.98 27.58 -5.13
CA TYR A 711 -11.91 28.63 -4.71
C TYR A 711 -11.18 29.86 -4.14
N MET A 712 -10.23 29.66 -3.22
CA MET A 712 -9.42 30.76 -2.67
C MET A 712 -8.57 31.44 -3.74
N LYS A 713 -7.93 30.67 -4.63
CA LYS A 713 -7.13 31.23 -5.73
C LYS A 713 -7.99 32.03 -6.70
N LEU A 714 -9.22 31.58 -6.97
CA LEU A 714 -10.19 32.30 -7.81
C LEU A 714 -10.59 33.63 -7.17
N ASN A 715 -11.01 33.61 -5.90
CA ASN A 715 -11.42 34.82 -5.18
C ASN A 715 -10.31 35.88 -5.08
N LYS A 716 -9.07 35.47 -4.82
CA LYS A 716 -7.91 36.40 -4.80
C LYS A 716 -7.67 37.08 -6.15
N LYS A 717 -7.88 36.36 -7.27
CA LYS A 717 -7.75 36.94 -8.62
C LYS A 717 -8.82 38.00 -8.85
N TYR A 718 -10.07 37.74 -8.45
CA TYR A 718 -11.18 38.68 -8.61
C TYR A 718 -11.05 39.91 -7.72
N GLN A 719 -10.63 39.74 -6.46
CA GLN A 719 -10.33 40.88 -5.58
C GLN A 719 -9.27 41.80 -6.21
N ARG A 720 -8.17 41.24 -6.72
CA ARG A 720 -7.13 42.03 -7.40
C ARG A 720 -7.63 42.75 -8.66
N LEU A 721 -8.48 42.12 -9.47
CA LEU A 721 -9.05 42.76 -10.66
C LEU A 721 -9.95 43.94 -10.28
N ASN A 722 -10.84 43.74 -9.28
CA ASN A 722 -11.71 44.79 -8.78
C ASN A 722 -10.94 45.94 -8.11
N ASP A 723 -9.84 45.64 -7.40
CA ASP A 723 -8.96 46.65 -6.80
C ASP A 723 -8.22 47.48 -7.87
N ILE A 724 -7.83 46.86 -8.99
CA ILE A 724 -7.18 47.56 -10.12
C ILE A 724 -8.18 48.48 -10.85
N ASP A 725 -9.43 48.05 -11.01
CA ASP A 725 -10.47 48.86 -11.65
C ASP A 725 -10.92 50.03 -10.76
N ASN A 726 -10.85 49.89 -9.44
CA ASN A 726 -11.14 50.95 -8.47
C ASN A 726 -10.01 51.99 -8.30
N VAL A 727 -8.79 51.71 -8.80
CA VAL A 727 -7.64 52.66 -8.78
C VAL A 727 -7.54 53.48 -10.08
N LYS A 728 -8.38 53.17 -11.09
CA LYS A 728 -8.46 53.90 -12.38
C LYS A 728 -9.66 54.85 -12.48
N LEU A 729 -10.35 55.12 -11.38
CA LEU A 729 -11.36 56.17 -11.20
C LEU A 729 -10.80 57.24 -10.26
#